data_AF-A0A9Q0M6L8-F1
#
_entry.id   AF-A0A9Q0M6L8-F1
#
_cell.length_a   1.000
_cell.length_b   1.000
_cell.length_c   1.000
_cell.angle_alpha   90.00
_cell.angle_beta   90.00
_cell.angle_gamma   90.00
#
_symmetry.space_group_name_H-M   'P 1'
#
loop_
_entity.id
_entity.type
_entity.pdbx_description
1 polymer ?
#
loop_
_entity_poly.entity_id
_entity_poly.type
_entity_poly.pdbx_seq_one_letter_code
_entity_poly.pdbx_strand_id
1 'polypeptide(L)'
;MTNLQAQIGSFMGDIWHRTQRTKSGQSSDDLMETQLRRCLTTLDIILLGIGHMVGSGAYVITSSVAKNIAGPAIVLSYIISGLAAFLCALCYAEFSSRYPKCGSAYSYTYIALGEVWAFIVGWNMILENVIGIAAVSRACSAYLDSTIGGEIKNYTNQWYTPVLGEDITHNMDLMAGLIALGFAIFLTCGMRVTTYINNAFSVINIIAIVIIITVGGYFSDWSNWTNVPGGFMPFGWKGVFAGSASCFYAYVGFDSIATSGEEAKDPQRSIPFATFVSMICATISYVGVSIVMTLMVPYNQIADESGLPDALGIHGAVWAKFAVIIGACCGMATVLIGTIYSLSRVVYSISSDGLLFPWMSYINTKTQIPLQAMFFFTGFGMLLAIFIDITTLVEMMSIGTLIAYLVVSASIIVVRYKKDVDDITKIVSPTSKPFDDEDDDGDAEHRVQDSSNGNRNNEDDEHEKLLHEHETKYDSIRSAFGDIINSKVILECLDQYFRESLVPVCVSSIVVLSALFCLTCKLFNKDIDDKLIAFLLSMIGTFLIIIVWVIHMQEQNTEKLRYKVPFVPILPVVSIFFNVSLIVNLNWLTWMRFILWMILEFLMVVDKKSEEYLEDVGSLSPTTKSKRYDEIKLLFDKAANLTEEKKQLAQQAYNIVDKQIQQLDIELAKFGTSEPVETDDIEFQESKETIQLSNEKLTNRKKKTKTNKNEKSESKVLVKNNLETNKKNKNKNSVNDSDSKESIDKNKKKILITRPELCLNMEIDPRMTLSGHHSLVYKECEPSFAIIDWELNTSLKWMQEYWHYTGYVSIIYMLVIYSIQQFMRTRDPFKLRKCLTLWNIGLALFSGIGSITMCREMYDALYLNSLDHSVCVASTNTKAQYWMWLFALSKIFELGDTVFIVLRKQKLIFLHWFHHILALVYTWYSYGQNISLGRWFVTMNLVVHTLMYGYYALRALQIYIPRQIAMLVTSLQIIQMIFGFYVSSYAFHAKLTGAYCDIPMKTATFGFFVYVIFFLLFANLFINNYIRSMSKAWKLSSSSSSKSLKSSLPTPAEHDKMGKQL
;
A
#
# COMPACT_ATOMS: atom_id res chain seq x y z
N MET A 1 21.88 -31.06 -2.08
CA MET A 1 20.76 -30.25 -1.52
C MET A 1 21.14 -28.80 -1.28
N THR A 2 22.09 -28.48 -0.39
CA THR A 2 22.52 -27.08 -0.14
C THR A 2 22.90 -26.30 -1.40
N ASN A 3 23.74 -26.85 -2.28
CA ASN A 3 24.07 -26.19 -3.55
C ASN A 3 22.85 -26.03 -4.48
N LEU A 4 21.91 -26.97 -4.45
CA LEU A 4 20.67 -26.87 -5.22
C LEU A 4 19.76 -25.75 -4.69
N GLN A 5 19.66 -25.59 -3.36
CA GLN A 5 18.97 -24.45 -2.76
C GLN A 5 19.69 -23.12 -3.03
N ALA A 6 21.03 -23.11 -3.10
CA ALA A 6 21.79 -21.92 -3.45
C ALA A 6 21.60 -21.53 -4.93
N GLN A 7 21.64 -22.50 -5.86
CA GLN A 7 21.39 -22.26 -7.29
C GLN A 7 19.93 -21.87 -7.56
N ILE A 8 18.95 -22.53 -6.93
CA ILE A 8 17.54 -22.10 -6.98
C ILE A 8 17.40 -20.70 -6.37
N GLY A 9 18.10 -20.39 -5.29
CA GLY A 9 18.11 -19.07 -4.65
C GLY A 9 18.67 -17.97 -5.55
N SER A 10 19.80 -18.20 -6.23
CA SER A 10 20.35 -17.23 -7.18
C SER A 10 19.49 -17.12 -8.45
N PHE A 11 19.03 -18.24 -9.01
CA PHE A 11 18.14 -18.27 -10.17
C PHE A 11 16.82 -17.51 -9.90
N MET A 12 16.19 -17.74 -8.74
CA MET A 12 15.03 -16.97 -8.30
C MET A 12 15.37 -15.50 -8.04
N GLY A 13 16.56 -15.18 -7.53
CA GLY A 13 17.03 -13.81 -7.31
C GLY A 13 17.27 -13.03 -8.61
N ASP A 14 17.88 -13.67 -9.61
CA ASP A 14 18.14 -13.09 -10.93
C ASP A 14 16.85 -12.96 -11.75
N ILE A 15 15.94 -13.94 -11.65
CA ILE A 15 14.56 -13.82 -12.16
C ILE A 15 13.83 -12.67 -11.46
N TRP A 16 13.93 -12.55 -10.14
CA TRP A 16 13.31 -11.46 -9.37
C TRP A 16 13.85 -10.08 -9.78
N HIS A 17 15.15 -9.94 -10.02
CA HIS A 17 15.72 -8.70 -10.54
C HIS A 17 15.33 -8.43 -12.01
N ARG A 18 15.23 -9.46 -12.88
CA ARG A 18 14.75 -9.29 -14.26
C ARG A 18 13.25 -8.94 -14.32
N THR A 19 12.42 -9.49 -13.44
CA THR A 19 10.95 -9.26 -13.39
C THR A 19 10.54 -7.93 -12.76
N GLN A 20 11.45 -7.23 -12.06
CA GLN A 20 11.25 -5.87 -11.56
C GLN A 20 11.69 -4.77 -12.54
N ARG A 21 12.02 -5.11 -13.79
CA ARG A 21 12.28 -4.11 -14.84
C ARG A 21 11.06 -3.18 -15.01
N THR A 22 11.31 -1.88 -15.03
CA THR A 22 10.33 -0.85 -15.40
C THR A 22 10.74 -0.25 -16.74
N LYS A 23 9.77 0.19 -17.54
CA LYS A 23 10.07 0.89 -18.79
C LYS A 23 10.79 2.20 -18.46
N SER A 24 11.98 2.40 -19.01
CA SER A 24 12.78 3.61 -18.76
C SER A 24 12.06 4.85 -19.29
N GLY A 25 12.44 6.02 -18.78
CA GLY A 25 11.88 7.30 -19.20
C GLY A 25 12.21 7.60 -20.66
N GLN A 26 11.31 7.23 -21.56
CA GLN A 26 11.27 7.72 -22.94
C GLN A 26 10.92 9.22 -22.92
N SER A 27 11.43 9.99 -23.89
CA SER A 27 11.07 11.41 -23.99
C SER A 27 9.58 11.58 -24.36
N SER A 28 9.04 12.79 -24.19
CA SER A 28 7.64 13.09 -24.57
C SER A 28 7.33 12.75 -26.02
N ASP A 29 8.35 12.80 -26.88
CA ASP A 29 8.19 12.73 -28.33
C ASP A 29 8.30 11.25 -28.78
N ASP A 30 9.25 10.49 -28.22
CA ASP A 30 9.30 9.01 -28.29
C ASP A 30 7.99 8.36 -27.77
N LEU A 31 7.30 9.04 -26.84
CA LEU A 31 6.02 8.61 -26.29
C LEU A 31 4.81 8.91 -27.19
N MET A 32 4.97 9.77 -28.21
CA MET A 32 3.92 10.11 -29.18
C MET A 32 4.08 9.44 -30.56
N GLU A 33 5.24 8.86 -30.86
CA GLU A 33 5.42 7.95 -31.99
C GLU A 33 4.53 6.70 -31.87
N THR A 34 3.96 6.27 -32.99
CA THR A 34 3.06 5.11 -33.09
C THR A 34 3.06 4.56 -34.52
N GLN A 35 2.89 3.25 -34.65
CA GLN A 35 2.65 2.57 -35.93
C GLN A 35 1.18 2.69 -36.40
N LEU A 36 0.27 3.06 -35.50
CA LEU A 36 -1.17 3.14 -35.75
C LEU A 36 -1.59 4.51 -36.30
N ARG A 37 -2.65 4.53 -37.10
CA ARG A 37 -3.10 5.74 -37.78
C ARG A 37 -3.99 6.61 -36.90
N ARG A 38 -3.46 7.72 -36.38
CA ARG A 38 -4.23 8.83 -35.80
C ARG A 38 -5.38 9.27 -36.71
N CYS A 39 -6.61 8.90 -36.37
CA CYS A 39 -7.80 9.20 -37.17
C CYS A 39 -9.10 9.47 -36.37
N LEU A 40 -9.25 8.98 -35.14
CA LEU A 40 -10.44 9.24 -34.32
C LEU A 40 -10.51 10.71 -33.87
N THR A 41 -11.70 11.29 -33.92
CA THR A 41 -12.04 12.59 -33.33
C THR A 41 -12.59 12.44 -31.92
N THR A 42 -12.67 13.54 -31.17
CA THR A 42 -13.24 13.54 -29.82
C THR A 42 -14.70 13.04 -29.77
N LEU A 43 -15.50 13.24 -30.83
CA LEU A 43 -16.87 12.71 -30.90
C LEU A 43 -16.89 11.20 -31.15
N ASP A 44 -16.01 10.69 -32.01
CA ASP A 44 -15.85 9.24 -32.22
C ASP A 44 -15.45 8.53 -30.92
N ILE A 45 -14.56 9.16 -30.14
CA ILE A 45 -14.08 8.63 -28.85
C ILE A 45 -15.19 8.67 -27.78
N ILE A 46 -16.04 9.71 -27.76
CA ILE A 46 -17.22 9.77 -26.88
C ILE A 46 -18.23 8.67 -27.23
N LEU A 47 -18.55 8.52 -28.52
CA LEU A 47 -19.52 7.53 -29.01
C LEU A 47 -18.99 6.09 -28.85
N LEU A 48 -17.69 5.85 -29.05
CA LEU A 48 -17.03 4.58 -28.71
C LEU A 48 -17.17 4.28 -27.22
N GLY A 49 -16.87 5.24 -26.34
CA GLY A 49 -17.00 5.07 -24.89
C GLY A 49 -18.42 4.80 -24.41
N ILE A 50 -19.41 5.55 -24.93
CA ILE A 50 -20.82 5.33 -24.60
C ILE A 50 -21.30 3.99 -25.18
N GLY A 51 -20.98 3.69 -26.44
CA GLY A 51 -21.36 2.44 -27.10
C GLY A 51 -20.74 1.19 -26.49
N HIS A 52 -19.53 1.29 -25.90
CA HIS A 52 -18.85 0.16 -25.27
C HIS A 52 -19.27 -0.08 -23.81
N MET A 53 -19.70 0.95 -23.07
CA MET A 53 -20.34 0.75 -21.76
C MET A 53 -21.81 0.33 -21.90
N VAL A 54 -22.59 1.13 -22.65
CA VAL A 54 -24.06 1.14 -22.57
C VAL A 54 -24.68 0.07 -23.47
N GLY A 55 -24.49 -1.20 -23.12
CA GLY A 55 -25.10 -2.35 -23.81
C GLY A 55 -25.69 -3.36 -22.83
N SER A 56 -25.18 -4.59 -22.83
CA SER A 56 -25.60 -5.72 -21.99
C SER A 56 -25.77 -5.36 -20.49
N GLY A 57 -24.98 -4.41 -19.99
CA GLY A 57 -25.12 -3.82 -18.66
C GLY A 57 -26.50 -3.21 -18.38
N ALA A 58 -27.03 -2.40 -19.29
CA ALA A 58 -28.38 -1.84 -19.20
C ALA A 58 -29.46 -2.88 -19.51
N TYR A 59 -29.22 -3.74 -20.52
CA TYR A 59 -30.27 -4.55 -21.13
C TYR A 59 -30.53 -5.89 -20.45
N VAL A 60 -29.53 -6.51 -19.82
CA VAL A 60 -29.62 -7.88 -19.27
C VAL A 60 -29.24 -7.96 -17.79
N ILE A 61 -28.23 -7.20 -17.37
CA ILE A 61 -27.78 -7.24 -15.96
C ILE A 61 -28.75 -6.48 -15.05
N THR A 62 -29.40 -5.41 -15.55
CA THR A 62 -30.45 -4.72 -14.82
C THR A 62 -31.61 -5.67 -14.45
N SER A 63 -32.05 -6.56 -15.34
CA SER A 63 -33.10 -7.55 -15.03
C SER A 63 -32.66 -8.55 -13.96
N SER A 64 -31.56 -9.27 -14.20
CA SER A 64 -31.15 -10.37 -13.31
C SER A 64 -30.74 -9.87 -11.91
N VAL A 65 -30.06 -8.72 -11.82
CA VAL A 65 -29.68 -8.13 -10.51
C VAL A 65 -30.90 -7.59 -9.76
N ALA A 66 -31.88 -6.98 -10.45
CA ALA A 66 -33.11 -6.50 -9.83
C ALA A 66 -33.93 -7.66 -9.27
N LYS A 67 -34.08 -8.75 -10.04
CA LYS A 67 -34.82 -9.94 -9.62
C LYS A 67 -34.16 -10.67 -8.44
N ASN A 68 -32.86 -10.98 -8.57
CA ASN A 68 -32.21 -12.02 -7.75
C ASN A 68 -31.34 -11.49 -6.61
N ILE A 69 -30.92 -10.22 -6.64
CA ILE A 69 -29.85 -9.70 -5.74
C ILE A 69 -30.25 -8.43 -4.99
N ALA A 70 -30.85 -7.45 -5.65
CA ALA A 70 -31.04 -6.10 -5.10
C ALA A 70 -32.50 -5.67 -4.92
N GLY A 71 -33.45 -6.21 -5.69
CA GLY A 71 -34.82 -5.69 -5.73
C GLY A 71 -34.86 -4.28 -6.35
N PRO A 72 -35.89 -3.47 -6.01
CA PRO A 72 -35.96 -2.06 -6.41
C PRO A 72 -34.73 -1.21 -6.04
N ALA A 73 -34.01 -1.59 -4.96
CA ALA A 73 -32.78 -0.92 -4.55
C ALA A 73 -31.56 -1.11 -5.48
N ILE A 74 -31.71 -1.82 -6.61
CA ILE A 74 -30.72 -1.80 -7.70
C ILE A 74 -30.35 -0.37 -8.15
N VAL A 75 -31.26 0.59 -7.99
CA VAL A 75 -31.00 2.01 -8.24
C VAL A 75 -29.84 2.53 -7.38
N LEU A 76 -29.78 2.13 -6.10
CA LEU A 76 -28.66 2.45 -5.21
C LEU A 76 -27.38 1.70 -5.64
N SER A 77 -27.51 0.44 -6.10
CA SER A 77 -26.39 -0.34 -6.61
C SER A 77 -25.72 0.33 -7.81
N TYR A 78 -26.48 0.83 -8.79
CA TYR A 78 -25.93 1.56 -9.94
C TYR A 78 -25.29 2.91 -9.57
N ILE A 79 -25.78 3.59 -8.52
CA ILE A 79 -25.19 4.84 -8.01
C ILE A 79 -23.85 4.58 -7.30
N ILE A 80 -23.79 3.59 -6.41
CA ILE A 80 -22.56 3.20 -5.70
C ILE A 80 -21.51 2.72 -6.70
N SER A 81 -21.92 1.85 -7.63
CA SER A 81 -21.05 1.29 -8.65
C SER A 81 -20.56 2.36 -9.65
N GLY A 82 -21.42 3.30 -10.04
CA GLY A 82 -21.06 4.42 -10.90
C GLY A 82 -20.10 5.41 -10.25
N LEU A 83 -20.25 5.67 -8.94
CA LEU A 83 -19.29 6.47 -8.17
C LEU A 83 -17.91 5.79 -8.13
N ALA A 84 -17.87 4.47 -7.87
CA ALA A 84 -16.63 3.70 -7.88
C ALA A 84 -15.94 3.76 -9.26
N ALA A 85 -16.67 3.45 -10.33
CA ALA A 85 -16.15 3.47 -11.69
C ALA A 85 -15.72 4.88 -12.14
N PHE A 86 -16.44 5.93 -11.77
CA PHE A 86 -16.08 7.32 -12.08
C PHE A 86 -14.77 7.75 -11.40
N LEU A 87 -14.53 7.33 -10.15
CA LEU A 87 -13.27 7.57 -9.45
C LEU A 87 -12.08 6.85 -10.13
N CYS A 88 -12.28 5.62 -10.62
CA CYS A 88 -11.31 4.93 -11.47
C CYS A 88 -11.07 5.69 -12.78
N ALA A 89 -12.14 6.05 -13.48
CA ALA A 89 -12.11 6.72 -14.78
C ALA A 89 -11.33 8.05 -14.75
N LEU A 90 -11.44 8.83 -13.66
CA LEU A 90 -10.63 10.03 -13.46
C LEU A 90 -9.12 9.73 -13.36
N CYS A 91 -8.73 8.60 -12.75
CA CYS A 91 -7.35 8.14 -12.65
C CYS A 91 -6.81 7.65 -14.01
N TYR A 92 -7.62 6.87 -14.75
CA TYR A 92 -7.29 6.46 -16.12
C TYR A 92 -7.07 7.66 -17.03
N ALA A 93 -7.96 8.65 -16.99
CA ALA A 93 -7.87 9.86 -17.80
C ALA A 93 -6.51 10.60 -17.65
N GLU A 94 -5.89 10.58 -16.47
CA GLU A 94 -4.55 11.17 -16.31
C GLU A 94 -3.49 10.32 -16.99
N PHE A 95 -3.47 9.02 -16.71
CA PHE A 95 -2.53 8.10 -17.34
C PHE A 95 -2.61 8.13 -18.87
N SER A 96 -3.80 8.09 -19.45
CA SER A 96 -4.01 8.18 -20.91
C SER A 96 -3.60 9.55 -21.49
N SER A 97 -3.68 10.62 -20.70
CA SER A 97 -3.23 11.96 -21.11
C SER A 97 -1.71 12.16 -21.00
N ARG A 98 -1.03 11.42 -20.11
CA ARG A 98 0.44 11.46 -19.91
C ARG A 98 1.18 10.47 -20.82
N TYR A 99 0.62 9.28 -21.02
CA TYR A 99 1.21 8.19 -21.82
C TYR A 99 0.18 7.67 -22.85
N PRO A 100 0.06 8.32 -24.02
CA PRO A 100 -0.97 8.01 -25.01
C PRO A 100 -0.61 6.81 -25.90
N LYS A 101 -0.09 5.73 -25.30
CA LYS A 101 0.20 4.44 -25.97
C LYS A 101 -0.91 3.42 -25.70
N CYS A 102 -1.09 2.48 -26.62
CA CYS A 102 -2.05 1.38 -26.50
C CYS A 102 -1.67 0.43 -25.36
N GLY A 103 -2.64 -0.37 -24.91
CA GLY A 103 -2.50 -1.30 -23.78
C GLY A 103 -3.13 -0.82 -22.47
N SER A 104 -3.46 0.47 -22.33
CA SER A 104 -4.25 0.99 -21.21
C SER A 104 -3.65 0.57 -19.84
N ALA A 105 -4.39 -0.16 -19.00
CA ALA A 105 -3.95 -0.54 -17.65
C ALA A 105 -2.63 -1.33 -17.62
N TYR A 106 -2.36 -2.17 -18.63
CA TYR A 106 -1.08 -2.87 -18.79
C TYR A 106 0.09 -1.87 -18.85
N SER A 107 0.03 -0.94 -19.80
CA SER A 107 1.08 0.04 -20.08
C SER A 107 1.30 0.99 -18.90
N TYR A 108 0.23 1.39 -18.22
CA TYR A 108 0.30 2.23 -17.02
C TYR A 108 0.96 1.50 -15.84
N THR A 109 0.67 0.21 -15.69
CA THR A 109 1.25 -0.63 -14.64
C THR A 109 2.74 -0.92 -14.91
N TYR A 110 3.16 -1.08 -16.18
CA TYR A 110 4.57 -1.29 -16.54
C TYR A 110 5.45 -0.06 -16.22
N ILE A 111 4.93 1.14 -16.45
CA ILE A 111 5.60 2.41 -16.12
C ILE A 111 5.67 2.62 -14.59
N ALA A 112 4.63 2.20 -13.87
CA ALA A 112 4.48 2.47 -12.43
C ALA A 112 5.13 1.43 -11.51
N LEU A 113 4.86 0.13 -11.73
CA LEU A 113 5.14 -0.99 -10.83
C LEU A 113 6.08 -2.05 -11.43
N GLY A 114 6.28 -2.03 -12.75
CA GLY A 114 7.20 -2.94 -13.45
C GLY A 114 6.57 -4.18 -14.07
N GLU A 115 7.42 -4.97 -14.71
CA GLU A 115 7.07 -5.99 -15.70
C GLU A 115 6.11 -7.07 -15.20
N VAL A 116 6.34 -7.68 -14.03
CA VAL A 116 5.43 -8.72 -13.51
C VAL A 116 4.04 -8.17 -13.18
N TRP A 117 3.94 -6.99 -12.56
CA TRP A 117 2.65 -6.36 -12.31
C TRP A 117 1.95 -5.95 -13.60
N ALA A 118 2.72 -5.52 -14.61
CA ALA A 118 2.20 -5.28 -15.94
C ALA A 118 1.64 -6.56 -16.55
N PHE A 119 2.40 -7.65 -16.59
CA PHE A 119 1.96 -8.93 -17.14
C PHE A 119 0.64 -9.38 -16.50
N ILE A 120 0.57 -9.38 -15.16
CA ILE A 120 -0.63 -9.78 -14.40
C ILE A 120 -1.85 -8.94 -14.83
N VAL A 121 -1.71 -7.61 -14.88
CA VAL A 121 -2.79 -6.73 -15.34
C VAL A 121 -3.14 -6.95 -16.82
N GLY A 122 -2.14 -7.18 -17.67
CA GLY A 122 -2.32 -7.40 -19.11
C GLY A 122 -3.01 -8.71 -19.46
N TRP A 123 -2.64 -9.81 -18.80
CA TRP A 123 -3.29 -11.12 -18.98
C TRP A 123 -4.73 -11.09 -18.46
N ASN A 124 -4.93 -10.50 -17.28
CA ASN A 124 -6.26 -10.25 -16.73
C ASN A 124 -7.12 -9.38 -17.66
N MET A 125 -6.57 -8.35 -18.31
CA MET A 125 -7.28 -7.57 -19.35
C MET A 125 -7.63 -8.40 -20.60
N ILE A 126 -6.76 -9.30 -21.04
CA ILE A 126 -7.06 -10.20 -22.17
C ILE A 126 -8.25 -11.10 -21.81
N LEU A 127 -8.18 -11.73 -20.64
CA LEU A 127 -9.23 -12.59 -20.08
C LEU A 127 -10.56 -11.83 -19.92
N GLU A 128 -10.53 -10.62 -19.37
CA GLU A 128 -11.67 -9.71 -19.23
C GLU A 128 -12.35 -9.47 -20.58
N ASN A 129 -11.60 -9.11 -21.62
CA ASN A 129 -12.18 -8.86 -22.95
C ASN A 129 -12.69 -10.15 -23.61
N VAL A 130 -12.02 -11.28 -23.43
CA VAL A 130 -12.46 -12.60 -23.93
C VAL A 130 -13.79 -13.03 -23.28
N ILE A 131 -13.94 -12.82 -21.97
CA ILE A 131 -15.20 -13.07 -21.24
C ILE A 131 -16.27 -12.03 -21.62
N GLY A 132 -15.89 -10.77 -21.86
CA GLY A 132 -16.77 -9.71 -22.33
C GLY A 132 -17.43 -10.06 -23.68
N ILE A 133 -16.64 -10.51 -24.66
CA ILE A 133 -17.14 -11.02 -25.95
C ILE A 133 -18.19 -12.13 -25.73
N ALA A 134 -17.89 -13.08 -24.84
CA ALA A 134 -18.80 -14.19 -24.56
C ALA A 134 -20.13 -13.71 -23.94
N ALA A 135 -20.06 -12.89 -22.90
CA ALA A 135 -21.24 -12.37 -22.19
C ALA A 135 -22.13 -11.51 -23.11
N VAL A 136 -21.53 -10.63 -23.92
CA VAL A 136 -22.26 -9.74 -24.84
C VAL A 136 -22.90 -10.52 -25.99
N SER A 137 -22.24 -11.58 -26.48
CA SER A 137 -22.78 -12.41 -27.56
C SER A 137 -24.00 -13.21 -27.09
N ARG A 138 -23.97 -13.78 -25.86
CA ARG A 138 -25.15 -14.41 -25.24
C ARG A 138 -26.27 -13.42 -24.97
N ALA A 139 -25.94 -12.22 -24.48
CA ALA A 139 -26.91 -11.14 -24.28
C ALA A 139 -27.63 -10.76 -25.59
N CYS A 140 -26.88 -10.68 -26.70
CA CYS A 140 -27.43 -10.40 -28.03
C CYS A 140 -28.32 -11.55 -28.54
N SER A 141 -27.87 -12.79 -28.37
CA SER A 141 -28.61 -14.01 -28.71
C SER A 141 -29.99 -14.06 -28.03
N ALA A 142 -30.05 -13.84 -26.71
CA ALA A 142 -31.30 -13.88 -25.95
C ALA A 142 -32.31 -12.78 -26.35
N TYR A 143 -31.84 -11.58 -26.73
CA TYR A 143 -32.72 -10.52 -27.24
C TYR A 143 -33.27 -10.83 -28.65
N LEU A 144 -32.46 -11.45 -29.51
CA LEU A 144 -32.93 -11.93 -30.82
C LEU A 144 -33.97 -13.06 -30.64
N ASP A 145 -33.74 -13.99 -29.71
CA ASP A 145 -34.66 -15.09 -29.44
C ASP A 145 -35.99 -14.63 -28.81
N SER A 146 -35.98 -13.63 -27.91
CA SER A 146 -37.18 -12.94 -27.40
C SER A 146 -38.00 -12.22 -28.49
N THR A 147 -37.43 -12.01 -29.68
CA THR A 147 -38.13 -11.47 -30.86
C THR A 147 -38.99 -12.53 -31.55
N ILE A 148 -38.55 -13.80 -31.52
CA ILE A 148 -39.22 -14.93 -32.19
C ILE A 148 -40.06 -15.76 -31.20
N GLY A 149 -39.78 -15.64 -29.90
CA GLY A 149 -40.56 -16.27 -28.82
C GLY A 149 -39.86 -17.43 -28.10
N GLY A 150 -38.54 -17.56 -28.21
CA GLY A 150 -37.77 -18.68 -27.63
C GLY A 150 -37.44 -19.80 -28.63
N GLU A 151 -37.88 -19.68 -29.88
CA GLU A 151 -37.79 -20.76 -30.87
C GLU A 151 -36.36 -21.07 -31.32
N ILE A 152 -35.40 -20.13 -31.24
CA ILE A 152 -34.00 -20.41 -31.56
C ILE A 152 -33.41 -21.30 -30.47
N LYS A 153 -33.59 -20.95 -29.19
CA LYS A 153 -33.11 -21.74 -28.05
C LYS A 153 -33.82 -23.09 -27.98
N ASN A 154 -35.11 -23.16 -28.28
CA ASN A 154 -35.87 -24.42 -28.35
C ASN A 154 -35.37 -25.34 -29.48
N TYR A 155 -35.31 -24.84 -30.73
CA TYR A 155 -34.89 -25.63 -31.89
C TYR A 155 -33.46 -26.14 -31.74
N THR A 156 -32.55 -25.28 -31.28
CA THR A 156 -31.14 -25.68 -31.13
C THR A 156 -31.00 -26.73 -30.04
N ASN A 157 -31.61 -26.55 -28.84
CA ASN A 157 -31.61 -27.57 -27.78
C ASN A 157 -32.10 -28.94 -28.29
N GLN A 158 -33.25 -28.98 -28.98
CA GLN A 158 -33.82 -30.22 -29.54
C GLN A 158 -32.84 -30.97 -30.45
N TRP A 159 -31.93 -30.27 -31.14
CA TRP A 159 -30.94 -30.87 -32.03
C TRP A 159 -29.77 -31.53 -31.30
N TYR A 160 -29.27 -30.95 -30.20
CA TYR A 160 -28.05 -31.43 -29.52
C TYR A 160 -28.27 -32.09 -28.14
N THR A 161 -29.42 -31.93 -27.48
CA THR A 161 -29.80 -32.72 -26.28
C THR A 161 -29.70 -34.24 -26.48
N PRO A 162 -30.10 -34.83 -27.63
CA PRO A 162 -29.93 -36.27 -27.88
C PRO A 162 -28.46 -36.75 -27.96
N VAL A 163 -27.50 -35.84 -28.11
CA VAL A 163 -26.07 -36.14 -28.34
C VAL A 163 -25.22 -35.87 -27.10
N LEU A 164 -25.57 -34.86 -26.31
CA LEU A 164 -24.76 -34.36 -25.19
C LEU A 164 -25.43 -34.48 -23.80
N GLY A 165 -26.72 -34.82 -23.72
CA GLY A 165 -27.45 -35.01 -22.46
C GLY A 165 -27.96 -33.72 -21.80
N GLU A 166 -29.07 -33.80 -21.08
CA GLU A 166 -29.80 -32.61 -20.57
C GLU A 166 -28.92 -31.67 -19.72
N ASP A 167 -28.10 -32.20 -18.81
CA ASP A 167 -27.24 -31.41 -17.90
C ASP A 167 -26.25 -30.48 -18.63
N ILE A 168 -25.67 -30.93 -19.74
CA ILE A 168 -24.74 -30.12 -20.54
C ILE A 168 -25.53 -29.15 -21.43
N THR A 169 -26.65 -29.62 -21.97
CA THR A 169 -27.32 -28.95 -23.09
C THR A 169 -28.14 -27.73 -22.70
N HIS A 170 -28.73 -27.70 -21.50
CA HIS A 170 -29.48 -26.56 -20.96
C HIS A 170 -28.74 -25.21 -21.08
N ASN A 171 -27.41 -25.21 -20.93
CA ASN A 171 -26.61 -23.98 -20.88
C ASN A 171 -25.99 -23.58 -22.23
N MET A 172 -26.11 -24.41 -23.26
CA MET A 172 -25.42 -24.18 -24.54
C MET A 172 -26.10 -23.10 -25.41
N ASP A 173 -25.30 -22.26 -26.07
CA ASP A 173 -25.79 -21.27 -27.04
C ASP A 173 -24.89 -21.18 -28.28
N LEU A 174 -25.29 -21.87 -29.36
CA LEU A 174 -24.58 -21.84 -30.63
C LEU A 174 -24.73 -20.50 -31.38
N MET A 175 -25.85 -19.78 -31.18
CA MET A 175 -26.12 -18.51 -31.85
C MET A 175 -25.20 -17.41 -31.29
N ALA A 176 -24.96 -17.39 -29.98
CA ALA A 176 -23.94 -16.53 -29.36
C ALA A 176 -22.54 -16.75 -29.97
N GLY A 177 -22.16 -18.01 -30.22
CA GLY A 177 -20.89 -18.32 -30.90
C GLY A 177 -20.81 -17.74 -32.32
N LEU A 178 -21.88 -17.90 -33.11
CA LEU A 178 -21.97 -17.34 -34.47
C LEU A 178 -21.95 -15.79 -34.48
N ILE A 179 -22.59 -15.15 -33.50
CA ILE A 179 -22.56 -13.68 -33.31
C ILE A 179 -21.12 -13.21 -33.06
N ALA A 180 -20.39 -13.83 -32.13
CA ALA A 180 -18.99 -13.48 -31.83
C ALA A 180 -18.10 -13.57 -33.08
N LEU A 181 -18.21 -14.66 -33.83
CA LEU A 181 -17.46 -14.88 -35.08
C LEU A 181 -17.85 -13.86 -36.17
N GLY A 182 -19.14 -13.56 -36.32
CA GLY A 182 -19.64 -12.58 -37.29
C GLY A 182 -19.05 -11.18 -37.06
N PHE A 183 -19.01 -10.71 -35.81
CA PHE A 183 -18.39 -9.42 -35.47
C PHE A 183 -16.87 -9.42 -35.65
N ALA A 184 -16.17 -10.53 -35.35
CA ALA A 184 -14.74 -10.66 -35.64
C ALA A 184 -14.42 -10.55 -37.14
N ILE A 185 -15.24 -11.18 -38.00
CA ILE A 185 -15.11 -11.08 -39.46
C ILE A 185 -15.41 -9.65 -39.93
N PHE A 186 -16.49 -9.03 -39.43
CA PHE A 186 -16.84 -7.63 -39.76
C PHE A 186 -15.72 -6.64 -39.43
N LEU A 187 -15.03 -6.82 -38.30
CA LEU A 187 -13.89 -5.97 -37.90
C LEU A 187 -12.71 -6.02 -38.88
N THR A 188 -12.60 -7.05 -39.73
CA THR A 188 -11.58 -7.09 -40.79
C THR A 188 -11.78 -6.04 -41.88
N CYS A 189 -12.97 -5.43 -42.00
CA CYS A 189 -13.24 -4.34 -42.94
C CYS A 189 -12.46 -3.04 -42.62
N GLY A 190 -11.79 -2.97 -41.46
CA GLY A 190 -10.85 -1.90 -41.11
C GLY A 190 -11.49 -0.73 -40.37
N MET A 191 -10.73 -0.17 -39.42
CA MET A 191 -11.27 0.67 -38.34
C MET A 191 -12.16 1.83 -38.78
N ARG A 192 -11.88 2.47 -39.92
CA ARG A 192 -12.70 3.59 -40.42
C ARG A 192 -14.17 3.20 -40.64
N VAL A 193 -14.41 2.04 -41.24
CA VAL A 193 -15.77 1.53 -41.51
C VAL A 193 -16.43 1.14 -40.19
N THR A 194 -15.68 0.46 -39.32
CA THR A 194 -16.09 0.10 -37.96
C THR A 194 -16.54 1.33 -37.16
N THR A 195 -15.77 2.41 -37.13
CA THR A 195 -16.10 3.63 -36.36
C THR A 195 -17.39 4.29 -36.87
N TYR A 196 -17.60 4.40 -38.18
CA TYR A 196 -18.84 4.98 -38.71
C TYR A 196 -20.07 4.15 -38.32
N ILE A 197 -19.99 2.81 -38.41
CA ILE A 197 -21.09 1.91 -38.04
C ILE A 197 -21.31 1.88 -36.52
N ASN A 198 -20.22 1.89 -35.72
CA ASN A 198 -20.30 2.01 -34.26
C ASN A 198 -21.00 3.30 -33.82
N ASN A 199 -20.64 4.44 -34.44
CA ASN A 199 -21.27 5.73 -34.15
C ASN A 199 -22.78 5.69 -34.47
N ALA A 200 -23.18 5.10 -35.60
CA ALA A 200 -24.58 4.96 -35.98
C ALA A 200 -25.37 4.08 -34.99
N PHE A 201 -24.85 2.90 -34.65
CA PHE A 201 -25.47 1.99 -33.67
C PHE A 201 -25.52 2.62 -32.27
N SER A 202 -24.50 3.38 -31.85
CA SER A 202 -24.47 4.09 -30.57
C SER A 202 -25.57 5.15 -30.49
N VAL A 203 -25.82 5.90 -31.57
CA VAL A 203 -26.92 6.88 -31.63
C VAL A 203 -28.29 6.18 -31.58
N ILE A 204 -28.48 5.08 -32.30
CA ILE A 204 -29.73 4.29 -32.26
C ILE A 204 -30.00 3.75 -30.85
N ASN A 205 -28.97 3.23 -30.18
CA ASN A 205 -29.01 2.74 -28.81
C ASN A 205 -29.38 3.84 -27.79
N ILE A 206 -28.74 5.02 -27.88
CA ILE A 206 -29.08 6.19 -27.03
C ILE A 206 -30.55 6.60 -27.22
N ILE A 207 -31.05 6.60 -28.47
CA ILE A 207 -32.47 6.90 -28.76
C ILE A 207 -33.38 5.85 -28.13
N ALA A 208 -33.05 4.56 -28.21
CA ALA A 208 -33.83 3.50 -27.57
C ALA A 208 -33.88 3.63 -26.05
N ILE A 209 -32.80 4.05 -25.40
CA ILE A 209 -32.77 4.30 -23.94
C ILE A 209 -33.67 5.48 -23.56
N VAL A 210 -33.70 6.54 -24.36
CA VAL A 210 -34.67 7.65 -24.17
C VAL A 210 -36.11 7.14 -24.34
N ILE A 211 -36.37 6.23 -25.28
CA ILE A 211 -37.68 5.57 -25.44
C ILE A 211 -38.03 4.72 -24.21
N ILE A 212 -37.10 3.93 -23.66
CA ILE A 212 -37.33 3.13 -22.43
C ILE A 212 -37.72 4.05 -21.27
N ILE A 213 -36.93 5.10 -21.02
CA ILE A 213 -37.13 6.00 -19.87
C ILE A 213 -38.45 6.78 -20.01
N THR A 214 -38.82 7.21 -21.23
CA THR A 214 -40.07 7.97 -21.45
C THR A 214 -41.32 7.09 -21.50
N VAL A 215 -41.29 5.98 -22.24
CA VAL A 215 -42.45 5.08 -22.40
C VAL A 215 -42.66 4.24 -21.14
N GLY A 216 -41.62 3.64 -20.57
CA GLY A 216 -41.74 2.93 -19.31
C GLY A 216 -42.05 3.87 -18.13
N GLY A 217 -41.61 5.13 -18.19
CA GLY A 217 -42.00 6.17 -17.25
C GLY A 217 -43.51 6.46 -17.24
N TYR A 218 -44.21 6.26 -18.37
CA TYR A 218 -45.67 6.35 -18.46
C TYR A 218 -46.38 5.12 -17.84
N PHE A 219 -45.75 3.94 -17.87
CA PHE A 219 -46.26 2.70 -17.26
C PHE A 219 -45.73 2.44 -15.83
N SER A 220 -45.08 3.42 -15.20
CA SER A 220 -44.44 3.27 -13.89
C SER A 220 -45.44 3.46 -12.73
N ASP A 221 -45.58 2.44 -11.87
CA ASP A 221 -46.38 2.51 -10.64
C ASP A 221 -45.50 2.41 -9.39
N TRP A 222 -45.60 3.40 -8.50
CA TRP A 222 -44.94 3.45 -7.20
C TRP A 222 -45.35 2.30 -6.26
N SER A 223 -46.52 1.69 -6.49
CA SER A 223 -46.96 0.51 -5.71
C SER A 223 -45.98 -0.67 -5.84
N ASN A 224 -45.28 -0.80 -6.96
CA ASN A 224 -44.25 -1.82 -7.19
C ASN A 224 -42.98 -1.65 -6.33
N TRP A 225 -42.79 -0.49 -5.68
CA TRP A 225 -41.74 -0.27 -4.68
C TRP A 225 -42.22 -0.42 -3.23
N THR A 226 -43.52 -0.24 -2.95
CA THR A 226 -44.07 -0.25 -1.58
C THR A 226 -44.75 -1.57 -1.20
N ASN A 227 -45.46 -2.20 -2.15
CA ASN A 227 -46.39 -3.30 -1.87
C ASN A 227 -45.79 -4.69 -2.17
N VAL A 228 -44.57 -4.72 -2.74
CA VAL A 228 -43.81 -5.95 -2.97
C VAL A 228 -43.25 -6.53 -1.65
N PRO A 229 -43.08 -7.86 -1.53
CA PRO A 229 -42.52 -8.47 -0.32
C PRO A 229 -41.11 -7.93 -0.05
N GLY A 230 -40.90 -7.34 1.13
CA GLY A 230 -39.64 -6.68 1.51
C GLY A 230 -39.50 -5.21 1.04
N GLY A 231 -40.50 -4.66 0.33
CA GLY A 231 -40.54 -3.28 -0.12
C GLY A 231 -39.36 -2.91 -1.05
N PHE A 232 -38.82 -1.71 -0.87
CA PHE A 232 -37.73 -1.19 -1.72
C PHE A 232 -36.40 -1.96 -1.57
N MET A 233 -36.10 -2.52 -0.38
CA MET A 233 -34.84 -3.21 -0.07
C MET A 233 -35.08 -4.66 0.43
N PRO A 234 -35.63 -5.56 -0.41
CA PRO A 234 -36.01 -6.90 0.04
C PRO A 234 -34.82 -7.77 0.48
N PHE A 235 -33.63 -7.52 -0.09
CA PHE A 235 -32.37 -8.17 0.27
C PHE A 235 -31.49 -7.33 1.22
N GLY A 236 -32.00 -6.19 1.69
CA GLY A 236 -31.31 -5.23 2.56
C GLY A 236 -30.00 -4.66 1.97
N TRP A 237 -29.21 -3.99 2.81
CA TRP A 237 -27.91 -3.42 2.42
C TRP A 237 -26.94 -4.46 1.84
N LYS A 238 -27.02 -5.73 2.29
CA LYS A 238 -26.21 -6.83 1.75
C LYS A 238 -26.50 -7.05 0.26
N GLY A 239 -27.78 -7.04 -0.13
CA GLY A 239 -28.20 -7.11 -1.53
C GLY A 239 -27.76 -5.89 -2.33
N VAL A 240 -27.87 -4.68 -1.76
CA VAL A 240 -27.40 -3.44 -2.42
C VAL A 240 -25.91 -3.47 -2.73
N PHE A 241 -25.06 -3.90 -1.78
CA PHE A 241 -23.60 -4.00 -2.00
C PHE A 241 -23.20 -5.16 -2.91
N ALA A 242 -23.86 -6.33 -2.82
CA ALA A 242 -23.63 -7.43 -3.76
C ALA A 242 -24.03 -7.02 -5.20
N GLY A 243 -25.22 -6.43 -5.35
CA GLY A 243 -25.70 -5.89 -6.62
C GLY A 243 -24.82 -4.77 -7.16
N SER A 244 -24.17 -3.97 -6.30
CA SER A 244 -23.20 -2.94 -6.73
C SER A 244 -21.99 -3.53 -7.44
N ALA A 245 -21.55 -4.72 -7.01
CA ALA A 245 -20.42 -5.43 -7.62
C ALA A 245 -20.84 -6.05 -8.97
N SER A 246 -22.02 -6.65 -9.07
CA SER A 246 -22.56 -7.15 -10.35
C SER A 246 -22.87 -6.02 -11.35
N CYS A 247 -23.40 -4.89 -10.88
CA CYS A 247 -23.65 -3.70 -11.70
C CYS A 247 -22.35 -3.03 -12.21
N PHE A 248 -21.19 -3.36 -11.63
CA PHE A 248 -19.90 -2.77 -12.03
C PHE A 248 -19.52 -3.14 -13.47
N TYR A 249 -19.89 -4.34 -13.92
CA TYR A 249 -19.80 -4.75 -15.32
C TYR A 249 -20.35 -3.69 -16.28
N ALA A 250 -21.46 -3.03 -15.95
CA ALA A 250 -22.08 -2.05 -16.84
C ALA A 250 -21.23 -0.79 -17.06
N TYR A 251 -20.26 -0.52 -16.17
CA TYR A 251 -19.32 0.58 -16.31
C TYR A 251 -17.98 0.16 -16.93
N VAL A 252 -17.77 -1.13 -17.22
CA VAL A 252 -16.62 -1.58 -18.01
C VAL A 252 -16.72 -0.97 -19.41
N GLY A 253 -15.58 -0.59 -19.98
CA GLY A 253 -15.49 -0.10 -21.34
C GLY A 253 -15.10 1.37 -21.49
N PHE A 254 -15.09 2.16 -20.40
CA PHE A 254 -14.43 3.49 -20.42
C PHE A 254 -12.92 3.37 -20.64
N ASP A 255 -12.33 2.21 -20.34
CA ASP A 255 -10.94 1.85 -20.61
C ASP A 255 -10.62 1.66 -22.10
N SER A 256 -11.59 1.37 -22.96
CA SER A 256 -11.39 1.40 -24.42
C SER A 256 -11.10 2.81 -24.94
N ILE A 257 -11.61 3.85 -24.26
CA ILE A 257 -11.26 5.26 -24.51
C ILE A 257 -9.75 5.45 -24.28
N ALA A 258 -9.21 4.87 -23.20
CA ALA A 258 -7.78 4.87 -22.90
C ALA A 258 -6.98 4.05 -23.93
N THR A 259 -7.46 2.87 -24.34
CA THR A 259 -6.85 2.05 -25.39
C THR A 259 -6.77 2.77 -26.75
N SER A 260 -7.67 3.71 -27.04
CA SER A 260 -7.70 4.47 -28.31
C SER A 260 -6.62 5.57 -28.46
N GLY A 261 -5.72 5.76 -27.48
CA GLY A 261 -4.81 6.92 -27.41
C GLY A 261 -3.82 7.09 -28.58
N GLU A 262 -3.38 5.99 -29.20
CA GLU A 262 -2.55 6.06 -30.41
C GLU A 262 -3.35 6.43 -31.67
N GLU A 263 -4.62 6.00 -31.75
CA GLU A 263 -5.50 6.28 -32.89
C GLU A 263 -6.21 7.65 -32.75
N ALA A 264 -6.12 8.31 -31.60
CA ALA A 264 -6.69 9.63 -31.34
C ALA A 264 -5.87 10.79 -31.95
N LYS A 265 -6.56 11.82 -32.46
CA LYS A 265 -5.94 13.04 -33.04
C LYS A 265 -5.30 13.98 -32.00
N ASP A 266 -5.95 14.20 -30.86
CA ASP A 266 -5.39 14.88 -29.67
C ASP A 266 -5.78 14.05 -28.45
N PRO A 267 -4.98 13.04 -28.05
CA PRO A 267 -5.29 12.18 -26.91
C PRO A 267 -5.29 12.96 -25.59
N GLN A 268 -4.33 13.88 -25.42
CA GLN A 268 -4.12 14.65 -24.19
C GLN A 268 -5.35 15.48 -23.78
N ARG A 269 -6.13 15.97 -24.74
CA ARG A 269 -7.40 16.67 -24.48
C ARG A 269 -8.64 15.82 -24.72
N SER A 270 -8.64 14.96 -25.74
CA SER A 270 -9.85 14.21 -26.11
C SER A 270 -10.19 13.12 -25.10
N ILE A 271 -9.21 12.39 -24.56
CA ILE A 271 -9.47 11.27 -23.66
C ILE A 271 -10.08 11.74 -22.35
N PRO A 272 -9.51 12.70 -21.58
CA PRO A 272 -10.10 13.13 -20.32
C PRO A 272 -11.52 13.71 -20.48
N PHE A 273 -11.76 14.43 -21.57
CA PHE A 273 -13.09 14.97 -21.86
C PHE A 273 -14.10 13.86 -22.22
N ALA A 274 -13.70 12.91 -23.07
CA ALA A 274 -14.56 11.79 -23.45
C ALA A 274 -14.87 10.89 -22.25
N THR A 275 -13.87 10.49 -21.47
CA THR A 275 -14.05 9.68 -20.25
C THR A 275 -15.04 10.35 -19.28
N PHE A 276 -14.93 11.65 -19.04
CA PHE A 276 -15.85 12.38 -18.17
C PHE A 276 -17.29 12.40 -18.71
N VAL A 277 -17.48 12.73 -20.00
CA VAL A 277 -18.81 12.80 -20.64
C VAL A 277 -19.47 11.42 -20.70
N SER A 278 -18.76 10.42 -21.22
CA SER A 278 -19.31 9.07 -21.42
C SER A 278 -19.71 8.40 -20.11
N MET A 279 -18.93 8.59 -19.02
CA MET A 279 -19.29 8.08 -17.69
C MET A 279 -20.59 8.69 -17.16
N ILE A 280 -20.76 10.01 -17.28
CA ILE A 280 -21.99 10.69 -16.81
C ILE A 280 -23.21 10.22 -17.62
N CYS A 281 -23.07 10.10 -18.95
CA CYS A 281 -24.13 9.56 -19.80
C CYS A 281 -24.50 8.11 -19.44
N ALA A 282 -23.51 7.26 -19.15
CA ALA A 282 -23.74 5.87 -18.72
C ALA A 282 -24.47 5.80 -17.37
N THR A 283 -24.00 6.51 -16.34
CA THR A 283 -24.65 6.51 -15.01
C THR A 283 -26.10 7.01 -15.08
N ILE A 284 -26.38 8.10 -15.81
CA ILE A 284 -27.74 8.60 -15.98
C ILE A 284 -28.62 7.56 -16.69
N SER A 285 -28.08 6.87 -17.70
CA SER A 285 -28.80 5.84 -18.45
C SER A 285 -29.18 4.65 -17.55
N TYR A 286 -28.24 4.09 -16.78
CA TYR A 286 -28.53 2.92 -15.94
C TYR A 286 -29.44 3.25 -14.75
N VAL A 287 -29.26 4.41 -14.13
CA VAL A 287 -30.17 4.88 -13.07
C VAL A 287 -31.57 5.10 -13.62
N GLY A 288 -31.72 5.73 -14.79
CA GLY A 288 -33.02 5.92 -15.45
C GLY A 288 -33.71 4.60 -15.82
N VAL A 289 -33.00 3.69 -16.50
CA VAL A 289 -33.54 2.38 -16.91
C VAL A 289 -33.92 1.53 -15.69
N SER A 290 -33.08 1.47 -14.65
CA SER A 290 -33.36 0.65 -13.46
C SER A 290 -34.50 1.17 -12.58
N ILE A 291 -34.68 2.50 -12.48
CA ILE A 291 -35.86 3.11 -11.85
C ILE A 291 -37.12 2.68 -12.61
N VAL A 292 -37.16 2.93 -13.92
CA VAL A 292 -38.34 2.68 -14.75
C VAL A 292 -38.69 1.20 -14.82
N MET A 293 -37.71 0.31 -14.96
CA MET A 293 -37.91 -1.12 -15.01
C MET A 293 -38.58 -1.68 -13.74
N THR A 294 -38.12 -1.24 -12.56
CA THR A 294 -38.62 -1.73 -11.27
C THR A 294 -39.92 -1.05 -10.80
N LEU A 295 -40.33 0.05 -11.43
CA LEU A 295 -41.65 0.65 -11.27
C LEU A 295 -42.68 0.08 -12.27
N MET A 296 -42.24 -0.36 -13.45
CA MET A 296 -43.12 -0.89 -14.51
C MET A 296 -43.56 -2.34 -14.25
N VAL A 297 -42.71 -3.18 -13.66
CA VAL A 297 -43.02 -4.58 -13.28
C VAL A 297 -42.42 -4.89 -11.90
N PRO A 298 -43.16 -5.56 -10.99
CA PRO A 298 -42.62 -5.91 -9.67
C PRO A 298 -41.43 -6.86 -9.81
N TYR A 299 -40.39 -6.64 -9.01
CA TYR A 299 -39.05 -7.21 -9.23
C TYR A 299 -39.00 -8.75 -9.35
N ASN A 300 -39.95 -9.46 -8.73
CA ASN A 300 -40.04 -10.92 -8.75
C ASN A 300 -40.63 -11.51 -10.05
N GLN A 301 -41.29 -10.70 -10.88
CA GLN A 301 -41.89 -11.12 -12.17
C GLN A 301 -41.01 -10.77 -13.39
N ILE A 302 -39.87 -10.12 -13.18
CA ILE A 302 -38.92 -9.77 -14.24
C ILE A 302 -38.31 -11.04 -14.86
N ALA A 303 -38.23 -11.10 -16.19
CA ALA A 303 -37.46 -12.14 -16.91
C ALA A 303 -35.96 -11.83 -16.84
N ASP A 304 -35.12 -12.85 -16.60
CA ASP A 304 -33.70 -12.65 -16.31
C ASP A 304 -32.90 -12.14 -17.53
N GLU A 305 -33.03 -12.81 -18.67
CA GLU A 305 -32.30 -12.49 -19.90
C GLU A 305 -32.95 -11.33 -20.70
N SER A 306 -34.29 -11.27 -20.74
CA SER A 306 -35.08 -10.42 -21.67
C SER A 306 -36.03 -9.43 -20.97
N GLY A 307 -35.76 -9.06 -19.71
CA GLY A 307 -36.73 -8.39 -18.84
C GLY A 307 -37.33 -7.07 -19.35
N LEU A 308 -36.58 -6.23 -20.07
CA LEU A 308 -37.08 -4.94 -20.57
C LEU A 308 -38.12 -5.07 -21.71
N PRO A 309 -37.84 -5.76 -22.83
CA PRO A 309 -38.83 -5.93 -23.90
C PRO A 309 -40.08 -6.68 -23.43
N ASP A 310 -39.94 -7.68 -22.56
CA ASP A 310 -41.09 -8.45 -22.08
C ASP A 310 -41.95 -7.69 -21.06
N ALA A 311 -41.34 -6.83 -20.22
CA ALA A 311 -42.10 -5.91 -19.36
C ALA A 311 -42.93 -4.89 -20.17
N LEU A 312 -42.41 -4.38 -21.29
CA LEU A 312 -43.19 -3.56 -22.23
C LEU A 312 -44.27 -4.37 -22.96
N GLY A 313 -44.02 -5.66 -23.23
CA GLY A 313 -44.99 -6.59 -23.79
C GLY A 313 -46.21 -6.83 -22.88
N ILE A 314 -45.99 -6.99 -21.58
CA ILE A 314 -47.05 -7.17 -20.57
C ILE A 314 -48.03 -5.98 -20.56
N HIS A 315 -47.52 -4.75 -20.72
CA HIS A 315 -48.33 -3.52 -20.82
C HIS A 315 -48.90 -3.26 -22.22
N GLY A 316 -48.78 -4.21 -23.16
CA GLY A 316 -49.31 -4.10 -24.52
C GLY A 316 -48.57 -3.14 -25.44
N ALA A 317 -47.41 -2.61 -25.02
CA ALA A 317 -46.62 -1.63 -25.77
C ALA A 317 -45.75 -2.29 -26.86
N VAL A 318 -46.38 -3.08 -27.75
CA VAL A 318 -45.69 -3.94 -28.74
C VAL A 318 -44.73 -3.17 -29.65
N TRP A 319 -45.09 -1.97 -30.09
CA TRP A 319 -44.19 -1.12 -30.89
C TRP A 319 -42.93 -0.70 -30.12
N ALA A 320 -43.05 -0.48 -28.80
CA ALA A 320 -41.94 -0.15 -27.93
C ALA A 320 -41.08 -1.40 -27.65
N LYS A 321 -41.68 -2.60 -27.47
CA LYS A 321 -40.91 -3.87 -27.39
C LYS A 321 -39.96 -4.00 -28.60
N PHE A 322 -40.44 -3.84 -29.83
CA PHE A 322 -39.59 -3.94 -31.02
C PHE A 322 -38.55 -2.82 -31.13
N ALA A 323 -38.90 -1.56 -30.82
CA ALA A 323 -37.95 -0.46 -30.81
C ALA A 323 -36.80 -0.68 -29.80
N VAL A 324 -37.13 -1.22 -28.62
CA VAL A 324 -36.16 -1.56 -27.57
C VAL A 324 -35.28 -2.73 -27.96
N ILE A 325 -35.82 -3.77 -28.61
CA ILE A 325 -35.02 -4.89 -29.15
C ILE A 325 -34.00 -4.39 -30.16
N ILE A 326 -34.41 -3.58 -31.14
CA ILE A 326 -33.50 -3.02 -32.17
C ILE A 326 -32.40 -2.18 -31.50
N GLY A 327 -32.77 -1.33 -30.55
CA GLY A 327 -31.82 -0.54 -29.76
C GLY A 327 -30.82 -1.39 -28.97
N ALA A 328 -31.31 -2.45 -28.31
CA ALA A 328 -30.49 -3.37 -27.53
C ALA A 328 -29.51 -4.17 -28.42
N CYS A 329 -29.95 -4.66 -29.57
CA CYS A 329 -29.08 -5.31 -30.54
C CYS A 329 -28.01 -4.33 -31.08
N CYS A 330 -28.36 -3.07 -31.37
CA CYS A 330 -27.39 -2.04 -31.73
C CYS A 330 -26.40 -1.73 -30.58
N GLY A 331 -26.86 -1.62 -29.34
CA GLY A 331 -26.01 -1.39 -28.18
C GLY A 331 -25.07 -2.55 -27.89
N MET A 332 -25.55 -3.79 -27.98
CA MET A 332 -24.70 -4.98 -27.81
C MET A 332 -23.72 -5.17 -28.97
N ALA A 333 -24.07 -4.75 -30.19
CA ALA A 333 -23.14 -4.66 -31.30
C ALA A 333 -22.02 -3.64 -31.04
N THR A 334 -22.31 -2.48 -30.43
CA THR A 334 -21.26 -1.49 -30.09
C THR A 334 -20.38 -1.95 -28.93
N VAL A 335 -20.93 -2.72 -27.97
CA VAL A 335 -20.10 -3.36 -26.95
C VAL A 335 -19.16 -4.40 -27.60
N LEU A 336 -19.69 -5.33 -28.40
CA LEU A 336 -18.89 -6.34 -29.12
C LEU A 336 -17.76 -5.72 -29.95
N ILE A 337 -18.06 -4.65 -30.70
CA ILE A 337 -17.07 -3.88 -31.45
C ILE A 337 -16.00 -3.30 -30.52
N GLY A 338 -16.39 -2.65 -29.42
CA GLY A 338 -15.47 -2.05 -28.45
C GLY A 338 -14.59 -3.07 -27.72
N THR A 339 -15.11 -4.25 -27.38
CA THR A 339 -14.38 -5.29 -26.66
C THR A 339 -13.36 -6.00 -27.56
N ILE A 340 -13.75 -6.40 -28.78
CA ILE A 340 -12.80 -7.00 -29.74
C ILE A 340 -11.75 -5.97 -30.18
N TYR A 341 -12.14 -4.69 -30.32
CA TYR A 341 -11.20 -3.58 -30.52
C TYR A 341 -10.16 -3.52 -29.40
N SER A 342 -10.59 -3.40 -28.13
CA SER A 342 -9.69 -3.27 -26.99
C SER A 342 -8.77 -4.49 -26.84
N LEU A 343 -9.33 -5.70 -26.91
CA LEU A 343 -8.61 -6.99 -26.93
C LEU A 343 -7.42 -6.98 -27.90
N SER A 344 -7.69 -6.65 -29.17
CA SER A 344 -6.67 -6.69 -30.23
C SER A 344 -5.52 -5.71 -29.99
N ARG A 345 -5.76 -4.55 -29.36
CA ARG A 345 -4.72 -3.55 -29.02
C ARG A 345 -3.94 -3.94 -27.76
N VAL A 346 -4.61 -4.49 -26.75
CA VAL A 346 -3.96 -4.98 -25.54
C VAL A 346 -2.99 -6.12 -25.88
N VAL A 347 -3.44 -7.13 -26.62
CA VAL A 347 -2.58 -8.25 -27.07
C VAL A 347 -1.41 -7.74 -27.92
N TYR A 348 -1.63 -6.81 -28.86
CA TYR A 348 -0.56 -6.19 -29.63
C TYR A 348 0.48 -5.50 -28.73
N SER A 349 0.05 -4.68 -27.77
CA SER A 349 0.99 -3.96 -26.88
C SER A 349 1.87 -4.91 -26.05
N ILE A 350 1.28 -5.97 -25.49
CA ILE A 350 1.99 -6.98 -24.68
C ILE A 350 2.90 -7.84 -25.56
N SER A 351 2.51 -8.13 -26.81
CA SER A 351 3.35 -8.83 -27.78
C SER A 351 4.51 -7.97 -28.30
N SER A 352 4.29 -6.67 -28.55
CA SER A 352 5.34 -5.73 -28.99
C SER A 352 6.38 -5.43 -27.91
N ASP A 353 6.00 -5.51 -26.64
CA ASP A 353 6.92 -5.46 -25.49
C ASP A 353 7.56 -6.84 -25.18
N GLY A 354 7.39 -7.84 -26.05
CA GLY A 354 8.02 -9.16 -25.97
C GLY A 354 7.38 -10.14 -24.99
N LEU A 355 6.37 -9.74 -24.22
CA LEU A 355 5.75 -10.57 -23.17
C LEU A 355 4.82 -11.66 -23.73
N LEU A 356 4.19 -11.47 -24.89
CA LEU A 356 3.47 -12.54 -25.63
C LEU A 356 4.26 -13.05 -26.83
N PHE A 357 3.75 -14.07 -27.54
CA PHE A 357 4.42 -14.63 -28.72
C PHE A 357 4.56 -13.56 -29.83
N PRO A 358 5.70 -13.45 -30.54
CA PRO A 358 5.94 -12.37 -31.49
C PRO A 358 4.93 -12.27 -32.64
N TRP A 359 4.37 -13.40 -33.11
CA TRP A 359 3.38 -13.42 -34.19
C TRP A 359 2.11 -12.62 -33.86
N MET A 360 1.73 -12.53 -32.59
CA MET A 360 0.56 -11.77 -32.15
C MET A 360 0.69 -10.25 -32.38
N SER A 361 1.92 -9.73 -32.57
CA SER A 361 2.18 -8.33 -32.88
C SER A 361 1.98 -7.97 -34.36
N TYR A 362 1.82 -8.96 -35.25
CA TYR A 362 1.83 -8.72 -36.70
C TYR A 362 0.60 -7.93 -37.19
N ILE A 363 0.81 -6.66 -37.54
CA ILE A 363 -0.20 -5.78 -38.14
C ILE A 363 -0.34 -6.04 -39.65
N ASN A 364 -1.58 -6.27 -40.11
CA ASN A 364 -1.86 -6.33 -41.55
C ASN A 364 -1.80 -4.93 -42.17
N THR A 365 -0.93 -4.75 -43.18
CA THR A 365 -0.69 -3.47 -43.88
C THR A 365 -1.94 -2.82 -44.47
N LYS A 366 -2.95 -3.59 -44.90
CA LYS A 366 -4.18 -3.07 -45.49
C LYS A 366 -5.20 -2.57 -44.46
N THR A 367 -5.37 -3.31 -43.36
CA THR A 367 -6.41 -3.04 -42.35
C THR A 367 -5.90 -2.22 -41.17
N GLN A 368 -4.58 -2.23 -40.92
CA GLN A 368 -3.93 -1.65 -39.75
C GLN A 368 -4.47 -2.24 -38.43
N ILE A 369 -4.72 -3.55 -38.42
CA ILE A 369 -5.22 -4.33 -37.28
C ILE A 369 -4.36 -5.61 -37.12
N PRO A 370 -4.00 -6.02 -35.88
CA PRO A 370 -3.34 -7.29 -35.60
C PRO A 370 -4.32 -8.47 -35.69
N LEU A 371 -4.57 -8.95 -36.91
CA LEU A 371 -5.63 -9.92 -37.19
C LEU A 371 -5.45 -11.28 -36.51
N GLN A 372 -4.21 -11.76 -36.38
CA GLN A 372 -3.93 -13.10 -35.81
C GLN A 372 -4.31 -13.15 -34.32
N ALA A 373 -3.89 -12.14 -33.55
CA ALA A 373 -4.30 -11.94 -32.15
C ALA A 373 -5.83 -11.83 -32.01
N MET A 374 -6.47 -11.03 -32.87
CA MET A 374 -7.92 -10.80 -32.84
C MET A 374 -8.70 -12.11 -33.02
N PHE A 375 -8.39 -12.92 -34.05
CA PHE A 375 -9.10 -14.18 -34.29
C PHE A 375 -8.81 -15.24 -33.24
N PHE A 376 -7.57 -15.36 -32.77
CA PHE A 376 -7.19 -16.34 -31.74
C PHE A 376 -7.98 -16.15 -30.44
N PHE A 377 -7.94 -14.95 -29.86
CA PHE A 377 -8.65 -14.69 -28.59
C PHE A 377 -10.17 -14.56 -28.76
N THR A 378 -10.67 -14.08 -29.90
CA THR A 378 -12.13 -14.11 -30.16
C THR A 378 -12.64 -15.55 -30.35
N GLY A 379 -11.80 -16.48 -30.84
CA GLY A 379 -12.09 -17.90 -30.88
C GLY A 379 -12.30 -18.51 -29.49
N PHE A 380 -11.49 -18.14 -28.50
CA PHE A 380 -11.76 -18.49 -27.11
C PHE A 380 -13.07 -17.85 -26.60
N GLY A 381 -13.31 -16.58 -26.90
CA GLY A 381 -14.56 -15.89 -26.54
C GLY A 381 -15.81 -16.60 -27.10
N MET A 382 -15.75 -17.05 -28.35
CA MET A 382 -16.78 -17.87 -29.00
C MET A 382 -17.02 -19.21 -28.26
N LEU A 383 -15.96 -19.92 -27.85
CA LEU A 383 -16.11 -21.17 -27.10
C LEU A 383 -16.74 -20.94 -25.71
N LEU A 384 -16.33 -19.88 -25.00
CA LEU A 384 -16.94 -19.52 -23.71
C LEU A 384 -18.41 -19.08 -23.89
N ALA A 385 -18.74 -18.38 -24.98
CA ALA A 385 -20.11 -17.98 -25.32
C ALA A 385 -21.03 -19.20 -25.49
N ILE A 386 -20.52 -20.26 -26.12
CA ILE A 386 -21.26 -21.50 -26.32
C ILE A 386 -21.50 -22.21 -24.99
N PHE A 387 -20.46 -22.45 -24.18
CA PHE A 387 -20.56 -23.40 -23.05
C PHE A 387 -20.88 -22.79 -21.67
N ILE A 388 -20.74 -21.48 -21.47
CA ILE A 388 -20.82 -20.86 -20.13
C ILE A 388 -21.98 -19.88 -20.03
N ASP A 389 -22.77 -19.98 -18.95
CA ASP A 389 -23.85 -19.05 -18.67
C ASP A 389 -23.38 -17.60 -18.44
N ILE A 390 -24.22 -16.65 -18.87
CA ILE A 390 -23.98 -15.21 -18.79
C ILE A 390 -23.76 -14.71 -17.35
N THR A 391 -24.45 -15.24 -16.35
CA THR A 391 -24.28 -14.82 -14.94
C THR A 391 -22.88 -15.16 -14.43
N THR A 392 -22.37 -16.34 -14.78
CA THR A 392 -21.01 -16.77 -14.43
C THR A 392 -19.95 -15.96 -15.19
N LEU A 393 -20.17 -15.66 -16.46
CA LEU A 393 -19.27 -14.81 -17.24
C LEU A 393 -19.19 -13.39 -16.63
N VAL A 394 -20.32 -12.78 -16.29
CA VAL A 394 -20.38 -11.42 -15.69
C VAL A 394 -19.70 -11.36 -14.32
N GLU A 395 -19.92 -12.35 -13.44
CA GLU A 395 -19.18 -12.42 -12.16
C GLU A 395 -17.66 -12.57 -12.36
N MET A 396 -17.24 -13.45 -13.27
CA MET A 396 -15.81 -13.70 -13.54
C MET A 396 -15.11 -12.51 -14.19
N MET A 397 -15.80 -11.75 -15.05
CA MET A 397 -15.27 -10.52 -15.62
C MET A 397 -15.08 -9.45 -14.54
N SER A 398 -16.10 -9.25 -13.69
CA SER A 398 -16.15 -8.16 -12.71
C SER A 398 -14.98 -8.21 -11.71
N ILE A 399 -14.56 -9.40 -11.24
CA ILE A 399 -13.39 -9.52 -10.35
C ILE A 399 -12.09 -9.12 -11.05
N GLY A 400 -11.93 -9.45 -12.33
CA GLY A 400 -10.77 -9.07 -13.14
C GLY A 400 -10.68 -7.56 -13.32
N THR A 401 -11.74 -6.92 -13.81
CA THR A 401 -11.82 -5.45 -13.97
C THR A 401 -11.45 -4.72 -12.68
N LEU A 402 -12.10 -5.09 -11.57
CA LEU A 402 -11.92 -4.40 -10.28
C LEU A 402 -10.46 -4.48 -9.79
N ILE A 403 -9.76 -5.58 -10.06
CA ILE A 403 -8.35 -5.74 -9.73
C ILE A 403 -7.46 -4.86 -10.63
N ALA A 404 -7.71 -4.83 -11.94
CA ALA A 404 -6.98 -3.94 -12.85
C ALA A 404 -7.16 -2.46 -12.47
N TYR A 405 -8.39 -2.05 -12.15
CA TYR A 405 -8.73 -0.66 -11.81
C TYR A 405 -8.18 -0.25 -10.43
N LEU A 406 -8.12 -1.20 -9.48
CA LEU A 406 -7.41 -1.04 -8.21
C LEU A 406 -5.90 -0.83 -8.44
N VAL A 407 -5.26 -1.64 -9.29
CA VAL A 407 -3.83 -1.50 -9.60
C VAL A 407 -3.54 -0.17 -10.29
N VAL A 408 -4.35 0.28 -11.25
CA VAL A 408 -4.20 1.62 -11.85
C VAL A 408 -4.40 2.75 -10.82
N SER A 409 -5.38 2.62 -9.92
CA SER A 409 -5.61 3.57 -8.82
C SER A 409 -4.45 3.59 -7.80
N ALA A 410 -3.73 2.48 -7.62
CA ALA A 410 -2.48 2.42 -6.86
C ALA A 410 -1.31 3.04 -7.63
N SER A 411 -1.17 2.70 -8.91
CA SER A 411 -0.11 3.18 -9.80
C SER A 411 -0.08 4.70 -9.92
N ILE A 412 -1.22 5.39 -9.99
CA ILE A 412 -1.24 6.87 -10.13
C ILE A 412 -0.67 7.57 -8.89
N ILE A 413 -0.77 6.95 -7.70
CA ILE A 413 -0.14 7.47 -6.48
C ILE A 413 1.38 7.33 -6.62
N VAL A 414 1.88 6.12 -6.92
CA VAL A 414 3.33 5.86 -7.07
C VAL A 414 3.94 6.81 -8.12
N VAL A 415 3.32 6.93 -9.29
CA VAL A 415 3.77 7.78 -10.41
C VAL A 415 3.72 9.28 -10.11
N ARG A 416 2.93 9.72 -9.11
CA ARG A 416 2.89 11.13 -8.66
C ARG A 416 3.94 11.52 -7.63
N TYR A 417 4.57 10.55 -6.97
CA TYR A 417 5.64 10.78 -5.99
C TYR A 417 7.01 10.23 -6.43
N LYS A 418 7.06 9.42 -7.50
CA LYS A 418 8.30 9.09 -8.22
C LYS A 418 8.85 10.35 -8.89
N LYS A 419 10.17 10.56 -8.75
CA LYS A 419 10.89 11.68 -9.36
C LYS A 419 11.55 11.23 -10.68
N ASP A 420 11.51 12.07 -11.70
CA ASP A 420 12.10 11.76 -13.00
C ASP A 420 13.63 11.84 -12.96
N VAL A 421 14.29 10.94 -13.70
CA VAL A 421 15.74 10.69 -13.60
C VAL A 421 16.59 11.81 -14.23
N ASP A 422 16.02 12.58 -15.17
CA ASP A 422 16.72 13.65 -15.91
C ASP A 422 17.15 14.84 -15.04
N ASP A 423 16.61 14.96 -13.82
CA ASP A 423 17.09 15.90 -12.82
C ASP A 423 18.44 15.46 -12.24
N ILE A 424 18.71 14.16 -12.17
CA ILE A 424 19.91 13.58 -11.56
C ILE A 424 21.12 13.75 -12.49
N THR A 425 20.97 13.45 -13.78
CA THR A 425 22.03 13.68 -14.78
C THR A 425 22.45 15.15 -14.87
N LYS A 426 21.50 16.09 -14.78
CA LYS A 426 21.76 17.54 -14.72
C LYS A 426 22.47 18.02 -13.44
N ILE A 427 22.37 17.25 -12.35
CA ILE A 427 23.07 17.53 -11.08
C ILE A 427 24.47 16.88 -11.07
N VAL A 428 24.64 15.74 -11.75
CA VAL A 428 25.90 14.97 -11.83
C VAL A 428 26.87 15.53 -12.89
N SER A 429 26.41 16.39 -13.81
CA SER A 429 27.22 16.99 -14.89
C SER A 429 27.51 18.51 -14.71
N PRO A 430 28.38 18.90 -13.75
CA PRO A 430 28.82 20.29 -13.63
C PRO A 430 29.79 20.67 -14.75
N THR A 431 29.26 21.24 -15.82
CA THR A 431 29.98 21.97 -16.88
C THR A 431 31.16 21.26 -17.55
N SER A 432 30.86 20.51 -18.61
CA SER A 432 31.54 20.77 -19.88
C SER A 432 30.63 21.66 -20.73
N LYS A 433 31.18 22.72 -21.32
CA LYS A 433 30.60 23.24 -22.57
C LYS A 433 31.03 22.27 -23.69
N PRO A 434 30.26 22.13 -24.78
CA PRO A 434 30.87 21.80 -26.06
C PRO A 434 31.99 22.81 -26.33
N PHE A 435 33.16 22.34 -26.74
CA PHE A 435 34.00 23.13 -27.62
C PHE A 435 33.42 22.94 -29.01
N ASP A 436 33.28 24.02 -29.76
CA ASP A 436 32.87 23.96 -31.16
C ASP A 436 34.05 23.41 -31.98
N ASP A 437 33.78 22.46 -32.87
CA ASP A 437 34.79 21.95 -33.82
C ASP A 437 34.99 23.01 -34.93
N GLU A 438 36.18 23.59 -35.01
CA GLU A 438 36.71 24.25 -36.22
C GLU A 438 37.99 23.54 -36.66
N ASP A 439 38.17 23.46 -37.98
CA ASP A 439 38.97 22.44 -38.66
C ASP A 439 40.51 22.58 -38.54
N ASP A 440 41.14 21.45 -38.84
CA ASP A 440 42.21 21.30 -39.87
C ASP A 440 43.63 20.91 -39.43
N ASP A 441 44.26 20.19 -40.37
CA ASP A 441 45.68 19.84 -40.58
C ASP A 441 46.63 19.44 -39.43
N GLY A 442 47.33 18.32 -39.68
CA GLY A 442 48.77 18.49 -39.96
C GLY A 442 49.78 17.82 -39.04
N ASP A 443 50.28 16.67 -39.49
CA ASP A 443 51.70 16.25 -39.45
C ASP A 443 52.54 16.30 -38.15
N ALA A 444 52.85 15.08 -37.69
CA ALA A 444 54.21 14.55 -37.54
C ALA A 444 55.16 15.04 -36.41
N GLU A 445 55.62 14.05 -35.64
CA GLU A 445 57.01 13.52 -35.65
C GLU A 445 57.71 13.28 -34.28
N HIS A 446 58.37 12.11 -34.22
CA HIS A 446 59.60 11.79 -33.50
C HIS A 446 59.73 11.79 -31.95
N ARG A 447 59.35 10.65 -31.34
CA ARG A 447 60.28 9.66 -30.70
C ARG A 447 61.57 10.15 -29.99
N VAL A 448 61.79 9.73 -28.71
CA VAL A 448 62.95 8.94 -28.15
C VAL A 448 63.53 9.31 -26.74
N GLN A 449 63.72 8.27 -25.91
CA GLN A 449 64.65 8.02 -24.76
C GLN A 449 64.66 8.81 -23.41
N ASP A 450 64.33 8.06 -22.34
CA ASP A 450 65.19 7.55 -21.24
C ASP A 450 66.11 8.42 -20.36
N SER A 451 66.28 7.89 -19.12
CA SER A 451 67.37 8.03 -18.14
C SER A 451 67.25 9.11 -17.03
N SER A 452 67.89 9.00 -15.85
CA SER A 452 68.16 7.84 -14.96
C SER A 452 68.81 8.32 -13.63
N ASN A 453 68.75 7.48 -12.58
CA ASN A 453 69.73 7.39 -11.47
C ASN A 453 69.76 8.52 -10.40
N GLY A 454 70.20 8.18 -9.18
CA GLY A 454 70.41 9.14 -8.06
C GLY A 454 70.04 8.60 -6.67
N ASN A 455 70.98 7.96 -5.96
CA ASN A 455 70.79 7.40 -4.61
C ASN A 455 71.64 8.16 -3.58
N ARG A 456 71.18 8.35 -2.31
CA ARG A 456 72.03 8.42 -1.09
C ARG A 456 71.30 8.58 0.26
N ASN A 457 71.73 7.72 1.19
CA ASN A 457 71.89 7.88 2.65
C ASN A 457 70.68 7.95 3.61
N ASN A 458 70.75 7.08 4.64
CA ASN A 458 70.02 7.14 5.90
C ASN A 458 70.94 7.74 6.99
N GLU A 459 70.39 8.29 8.08
CA GLU A 459 70.97 8.12 9.45
C GLU A 459 70.09 8.56 10.65
N ASP A 460 68.93 9.22 10.45
CA ASP A 460 68.03 9.66 11.56
C ASP A 460 67.10 8.56 12.16
N ASP A 461 67.33 7.31 11.79
CA ASP A 461 66.32 6.24 11.69
C ASP A 461 65.96 5.50 13.02
N GLU A 462 66.31 6.04 14.20
CA GLU A 462 65.94 5.46 15.51
C GLU A 462 64.88 6.25 16.28
N HIS A 463 64.82 7.59 16.16
CA HIS A 463 63.86 8.37 16.95
C HIS A 463 62.43 8.34 16.38
N GLU A 464 62.28 8.02 15.09
CA GLU A 464 60.99 7.99 14.38
C GLU A 464 60.21 6.68 14.62
N LYS A 465 60.92 5.54 14.78
CA LYS A 465 60.30 4.22 14.94
C LYS A 465 59.40 4.07 16.18
N LEU A 466 59.74 4.74 17.29
CA LEU A 466 58.95 4.69 18.53
C LEU A 466 57.67 5.54 18.51
N LEU A 467 57.51 6.45 17.54
CA LEU A 467 56.26 7.17 17.32
C LEU A 467 55.34 6.41 16.35
N HIS A 468 55.91 5.81 15.30
CA HIS A 468 55.13 5.19 14.23
C HIS A 468 54.30 3.97 14.64
N GLU A 469 54.76 3.19 15.63
CA GLU A 469 54.05 1.99 16.11
C GLU A 469 52.71 2.32 16.82
N HIS A 470 52.58 3.51 17.41
CA HIS A 470 51.36 3.92 18.10
C HIS A 470 50.32 4.61 17.19
N GLU A 471 50.73 5.05 15.99
CA GLU A 471 49.87 5.76 15.03
C GLU A 471 49.21 4.81 14.02
N THR A 472 49.95 3.81 13.52
CA THR A 472 49.47 2.80 12.56
C THR A 472 48.22 2.03 13.03
N LYS A 473 48.10 1.75 14.32
CA LYS A 473 46.92 1.10 14.92
C LYS A 473 45.67 1.99 14.93
N TYR A 474 45.85 3.31 14.92
CA TYR A 474 44.74 4.28 14.87
C TYR A 474 44.25 4.48 13.43
N ASP A 475 45.17 4.63 12.48
CA ASP A 475 44.80 4.86 11.08
C ASP A 475 44.27 3.60 10.36
N SER A 476 44.64 2.39 10.78
CA SER A 476 44.01 1.14 10.31
C SER A 476 42.52 1.05 10.70
N ILE A 477 42.14 1.53 11.89
CA ILE A 477 40.74 1.64 12.29
C ILE A 477 40.05 2.78 11.52
N ARG A 478 40.78 3.85 11.22
CA ARG A 478 40.29 5.04 10.51
C ARG A 478 40.03 4.83 9.03
N SER A 479 40.80 3.97 8.34
CA SER A 479 40.51 3.58 6.95
C SER A 479 39.27 2.68 6.88
N ALA A 480 39.21 1.64 7.73
CA ALA A 480 38.05 0.77 7.84
C ALA A 480 36.75 1.52 8.18
N PHE A 481 36.80 2.52 9.07
CA PHE A 481 35.67 3.43 9.29
C PHE A 481 35.49 4.47 8.17
N GLY A 482 36.57 4.90 7.51
CA GLY A 482 36.54 5.91 6.45
C GLY A 482 35.75 5.47 5.22
N ASP A 483 35.96 4.23 4.77
CA ASP A 483 35.24 3.64 3.64
C ASP A 483 33.74 3.45 3.95
N ILE A 484 33.42 3.06 5.19
CA ILE A 484 32.04 3.02 5.71
C ILE A 484 31.44 4.45 5.82
N ILE A 485 32.28 5.47 6.07
CA ILE A 485 31.87 6.87 6.30
C ILE A 485 31.84 7.71 4.99
N ASN A 486 31.96 7.09 3.82
CA ASN A 486 31.40 7.64 2.56
C ASN A 486 29.85 7.68 2.52
N SER A 487 29.24 7.69 3.71
CA SER A 487 27.91 8.09 4.17
C SER A 487 27.21 9.29 3.50
N LYS A 488 27.80 9.94 2.51
CA LYS A 488 27.04 10.83 1.62
C LYS A 488 26.31 10.02 0.56
N VAL A 489 27.03 9.16 -0.18
CA VAL A 489 26.43 8.24 -1.17
C VAL A 489 25.52 7.24 -0.47
N ILE A 490 25.95 6.61 0.63
CA ILE A 490 25.11 5.62 1.34
C ILE A 490 23.86 6.26 1.95
N LEU A 491 23.91 7.50 2.45
CA LEU A 491 22.72 8.16 3.00
C LEU A 491 21.82 8.78 1.92
N GLU A 492 22.37 9.22 0.80
CA GLU A 492 21.59 9.69 -0.35
C GLU A 492 20.92 8.48 -1.06
N CYS A 493 21.61 7.33 -1.18
CA CYS A 493 21.01 6.06 -1.58
C CYS A 493 19.99 5.54 -0.57
N LEU A 494 20.19 5.69 0.75
CA LEU A 494 19.19 5.30 1.74
C LEU A 494 17.97 6.22 1.72
N ASP A 495 18.16 7.54 1.59
CA ASP A 495 17.05 8.49 1.47
C ASP A 495 16.27 8.26 0.17
N GLN A 496 16.95 7.94 -0.94
CA GLN A 496 16.33 7.55 -2.20
C GLN A 496 15.63 6.18 -2.11
N TYR A 497 16.28 5.16 -1.54
CA TYR A 497 15.70 3.82 -1.34
C TYR A 497 14.46 3.87 -0.44
N PHE A 498 14.51 4.64 0.66
CA PHE A 498 13.33 4.90 1.48
C PHE A 498 12.27 5.66 0.69
N ARG A 499 12.61 6.70 -0.07
CA ARG A 499 11.62 7.53 -0.79
C ARG A 499 10.93 6.78 -1.94
N GLU A 500 11.68 6.01 -2.72
CA GLU A 500 11.16 5.19 -3.82
C GLU A 500 10.41 3.94 -3.32
N SER A 501 10.81 3.34 -2.18
CA SER A 501 10.11 2.17 -1.61
C SER A 501 8.90 2.54 -0.72
N LEU A 502 8.96 3.66 0.01
CA LEU A 502 7.94 4.04 1.00
C LEU A 502 6.58 4.27 0.37
N VAL A 503 6.49 4.96 -0.78
CA VAL A 503 5.19 5.23 -1.39
C VAL A 503 4.52 3.94 -1.90
N PRO A 504 5.18 3.04 -2.65
CA PRO A 504 4.66 1.71 -2.95
C PRO A 504 4.25 0.90 -1.71
N VAL A 505 5.06 0.90 -0.64
CA VAL A 505 4.76 0.18 0.61
C VAL A 505 3.55 0.79 1.35
N CYS A 506 3.40 2.12 1.35
CA CYS A 506 2.23 2.79 1.90
C CYS A 506 0.96 2.47 1.07
N VAL A 507 1.07 2.44 -0.26
CA VAL A 507 -0.05 2.13 -1.15
C VAL A 507 -0.49 0.66 -1.03
N SER A 508 0.44 -0.29 -1.01
CA SER A 508 0.12 -1.71 -0.77
C SER A 508 -0.48 -1.93 0.63
N SER A 509 0.03 -1.21 1.65
CA SER A 509 -0.56 -1.20 2.99
C SER A 509 -2.01 -0.70 2.97
N ILE A 510 -2.32 0.37 2.22
CA ILE A 510 -3.70 0.87 2.07
C ILE A 510 -4.62 -0.18 1.44
N VAL A 511 -4.16 -0.92 0.42
CA VAL A 511 -4.95 -2.02 -0.19
C VAL A 511 -5.25 -3.11 0.85
N VAL A 512 -4.22 -3.62 1.54
CA VAL A 512 -4.36 -4.67 2.56
C VAL A 512 -5.27 -4.23 3.71
N LEU A 513 -5.10 -3.02 4.21
CA LEU A 513 -5.91 -2.47 5.31
C LEU A 513 -7.35 -2.21 4.89
N SER A 514 -7.60 -1.78 3.65
CA SER A 514 -8.96 -1.65 3.10
C SER A 514 -9.65 -3.01 3.00
N ALA A 515 -8.91 -4.06 2.64
CA ALA A 515 -9.43 -5.43 2.56
C ALA A 515 -9.73 -5.99 3.95
N LEU A 516 -8.83 -5.79 4.93
CA LEU A 516 -9.06 -6.13 6.33
C LEU A 516 -10.26 -5.38 6.91
N PHE A 517 -10.40 -4.08 6.64
CA PHE A 517 -11.56 -3.28 7.06
C PHE A 517 -12.86 -3.86 6.51
N CYS A 518 -12.95 -4.11 5.19
CA CYS A 518 -14.14 -4.65 4.56
C CYS A 518 -14.47 -6.08 5.04
N LEU A 519 -13.46 -6.91 5.29
CA LEU A 519 -13.61 -8.25 5.86
C LEU A 519 -14.12 -8.18 7.31
N THR A 520 -13.60 -7.27 8.13
CA THR A 520 -14.08 -7.02 9.50
C THR A 520 -15.51 -6.48 9.50
N CYS A 521 -15.90 -5.61 8.57
CA CYS A 521 -17.30 -5.21 8.38
C CYS A 521 -18.22 -6.40 8.04
N LYS A 522 -17.77 -7.35 7.21
CA LYS A 522 -18.52 -8.59 6.93
C LYS A 522 -18.68 -9.51 8.15
N LEU A 523 -17.91 -9.33 9.22
CA LEU A 523 -18.04 -10.09 10.47
C LEU A 523 -19.03 -9.47 11.47
N PHE A 524 -19.47 -8.22 11.27
CA PHE A 524 -20.43 -7.48 12.13
C PHE A 524 -21.83 -8.14 12.22
N ASN A 525 -22.06 -9.25 11.52
CA ASN A 525 -23.35 -9.95 11.46
C ASN A 525 -23.20 -11.47 11.72
N LYS A 526 -22.19 -11.83 12.51
CA LYS A 526 -21.97 -13.17 13.10
C LYS A 526 -21.73 -12.99 14.61
N ASP A 527 -21.95 -14.05 15.39
CA ASP A 527 -22.04 -14.06 16.86
C ASP A 527 -20.70 -13.74 17.59
N ILE A 528 -20.22 -12.50 17.44
CA ILE A 528 -18.94 -11.97 17.90
C ILE A 528 -19.23 -10.64 18.63
N ASP A 529 -18.44 -10.28 19.65
CA ASP A 529 -18.65 -9.03 20.39
C ASP A 529 -18.52 -7.78 19.50
N ASP A 530 -19.65 -7.08 19.28
CA ASP A 530 -19.75 -5.82 18.54
C ASP A 530 -18.68 -4.80 18.95
N LYS A 531 -18.31 -4.77 20.25
CA LYS A 531 -17.34 -3.81 20.79
C LYS A 531 -15.92 -4.15 20.34
N LEU A 532 -15.61 -5.43 20.18
CA LEU A 532 -14.33 -5.89 19.63
C LEU A 532 -14.26 -5.55 18.14
N ILE A 533 -15.34 -5.78 17.38
CA ILE A 533 -15.39 -5.44 15.95
C ILE A 533 -15.28 -3.92 15.76
N ALA A 534 -16.03 -3.11 16.52
CA ALA A 534 -15.95 -1.66 16.48
C ALA A 534 -14.55 -1.12 16.84
N PHE A 535 -13.88 -1.72 17.84
CA PHE A 535 -12.50 -1.39 18.18
C PHE A 535 -11.53 -1.70 17.05
N LEU A 536 -11.64 -2.88 16.42
CA LEU A 536 -10.79 -3.27 15.29
C LEU A 536 -11.01 -2.37 14.06
N LEU A 537 -12.25 -2.02 13.72
CA LEU A 537 -12.58 -1.09 12.64
C LEU A 537 -12.00 0.31 12.93
N SER A 538 -12.10 0.80 14.16
CA SER A 538 -11.49 2.07 14.57
C SER A 538 -9.95 2.03 14.46
N MET A 539 -9.32 0.92 14.86
CA MET A 539 -7.87 0.75 14.76
C MET A 539 -7.41 0.75 13.29
N ILE A 540 -8.06 -0.04 12.42
CA ILE A 540 -7.73 -0.10 11.00
C ILE A 540 -7.98 1.26 10.31
N GLY A 541 -9.10 1.92 10.63
CA GLY A 541 -9.44 3.24 10.10
C GLY A 541 -8.43 4.33 10.49
N THR A 542 -8.00 4.38 11.76
CA THR A 542 -6.95 5.33 12.18
C THR A 542 -5.61 5.05 11.52
N PHE A 543 -5.23 3.79 11.31
CA PHE A 543 -3.99 3.44 10.63
C PHE A 543 -4.01 3.77 9.13
N LEU A 544 -5.15 3.57 8.45
CA LEU A 544 -5.38 4.07 7.08
C LEU A 544 -5.20 5.59 6.99
N ILE A 545 -5.81 6.36 7.91
CA ILE A 545 -5.68 7.83 7.94
C ILE A 545 -4.22 8.26 8.13
N ILE A 546 -3.47 7.58 9.02
CA ILE A 546 -2.04 7.84 9.23
C ILE A 546 -1.24 7.61 7.95
N ILE A 547 -1.49 6.52 7.20
CA ILE A 547 -0.73 6.23 5.97
C ILE A 547 -1.08 7.23 4.85
N VAL A 548 -2.35 7.60 4.69
CA VAL A 548 -2.76 8.66 3.75
C VAL A 548 -2.10 10.00 4.09
N TRP A 549 -1.99 10.32 5.39
CA TRP A 549 -1.27 11.50 5.86
C TRP A 549 0.23 11.43 5.57
N VAL A 550 0.89 10.27 5.78
CA VAL A 550 2.30 10.06 5.42
C VAL A 550 2.55 10.26 3.92
N ILE A 551 1.67 9.74 3.05
CA ILE A 551 1.76 9.99 1.60
C ILE A 551 1.57 11.49 1.29
N HIS A 552 0.62 12.16 1.95
CA HIS A 552 0.39 13.60 1.75
C HIS A 552 1.52 14.50 2.27
N MET A 553 2.39 14.01 3.16
CA MET A 553 3.61 14.72 3.59
C MET A 553 4.78 14.60 2.60
N GLN A 554 4.69 13.73 1.57
CA GLN A 554 5.72 13.62 0.53
C GLN A 554 5.62 14.76 -0.50
N GLU A 555 6.73 15.08 -1.15
CA GLU A 555 6.77 16.08 -2.22
C GLU A 555 6.25 15.48 -3.53
N GLN A 556 5.18 16.04 -4.10
CA GLN A 556 4.63 15.59 -5.39
C GLN A 556 5.46 16.09 -6.58
N ASN A 557 5.49 15.29 -7.64
CA ASN A 557 6.11 15.67 -8.91
C ASN A 557 5.42 16.92 -9.51
N THR A 558 6.24 17.89 -9.95
CA THR A 558 5.80 19.23 -10.37
C THR A 558 5.52 19.37 -11.88
N GLU A 559 5.68 18.29 -12.66
CA GLU A 559 5.48 18.28 -14.12
C GLU A 559 4.14 18.90 -14.56
N LYS A 560 4.12 19.68 -15.64
CA LYS A 560 2.94 20.44 -16.12
C LYS A 560 2.05 19.63 -17.07
N LEU A 561 1.42 18.59 -16.55
CA LEU A 561 0.42 17.80 -17.29
C LEU A 561 -0.82 18.62 -17.70
N ARG A 562 -1.39 18.29 -18.85
CA ARG A 562 -2.55 18.98 -19.48
C ARG A 562 -3.88 18.70 -18.75
N TYR A 563 -4.00 17.53 -18.14
CA TYR A 563 -5.03 17.15 -17.18
C TYR A 563 -4.35 16.52 -15.96
N LYS A 564 -4.97 16.67 -14.78
CA LYS A 564 -4.49 16.12 -13.50
C LYS A 564 -5.69 15.71 -12.64
N VAL A 565 -5.64 14.51 -12.06
CA VAL A 565 -6.55 14.06 -11.01
C VAL A 565 -6.51 15.07 -9.85
N PRO A 566 -7.67 15.59 -9.42
CA PRO A 566 -7.75 16.48 -8.26
C PRO A 566 -7.60 15.69 -6.96
N PHE A 567 -7.13 16.36 -5.90
CA PHE A 567 -7.04 15.80 -4.54
C PHE A 567 -6.22 14.51 -4.37
N VAL A 568 -5.23 14.23 -5.22
CA VAL A 568 -4.22 13.17 -4.96
C VAL A 568 -3.49 13.46 -3.63
N PRO A 569 -3.36 12.51 -2.69
CA PRO A 569 -3.63 11.07 -2.81
C PRO A 569 -5.05 10.62 -2.42
N ILE A 570 -5.90 11.51 -1.90
CA ILE A 570 -7.22 11.17 -1.34
C ILE A 570 -8.12 10.52 -2.39
N LEU A 571 -8.28 11.11 -3.59
CA LEU A 571 -9.19 10.60 -4.61
C LEU A 571 -8.83 9.17 -5.07
N PRO A 572 -7.57 8.85 -5.45
CA PRO A 572 -7.17 7.47 -5.74
C PRO A 572 -7.30 6.50 -4.54
N VAL A 573 -7.12 6.96 -3.30
CA VAL A 573 -7.33 6.09 -2.12
C VAL A 573 -8.81 5.77 -1.90
N VAL A 574 -9.72 6.73 -2.12
CA VAL A 574 -11.16 6.46 -2.10
C VAL A 574 -11.57 5.52 -3.24
N SER A 575 -10.95 5.65 -4.43
CA SER A 575 -11.09 4.67 -5.51
C SER A 575 -10.68 3.26 -5.06
N ILE A 576 -9.47 3.09 -4.51
CA ILE A 576 -8.98 1.80 -3.99
C ILE A 576 -9.96 1.22 -2.97
N PHE A 577 -10.46 2.02 -2.02
CA PHE A 577 -11.41 1.57 -1.01
C PHE A 577 -12.71 1.04 -1.63
N PHE A 578 -13.29 1.74 -2.61
CA PHE A 578 -14.49 1.26 -3.30
C PHE A 578 -14.24 -0.03 -4.10
N ASN A 579 -13.16 -0.11 -4.88
CA ASN A 579 -12.84 -1.34 -5.63
C ASN A 579 -12.67 -2.54 -4.68
N VAL A 580 -11.92 -2.39 -3.59
CA VAL A 580 -11.76 -3.43 -2.56
C VAL A 580 -13.09 -3.80 -1.92
N SER A 581 -13.97 -2.83 -1.64
CA SER A 581 -15.29 -3.09 -1.07
C SER A 581 -16.18 -3.92 -2.00
N LEU A 582 -16.14 -3.65 -3.31
CA LEU A 582 -16.88 -4.43 -4.31
C LEU A 582 -16.27 -5.84 -4.47
N ILE A 583 -14.95 -5.96 -4.61
CA ILE A 583 -14.19 -7.23 -4.67
C ILE A 583 -14.54 -8.14 -3.48
N VAL A 584 -14.53 -7.59 -2.26
CA VAL A 584 -14.85 -8.33 -1.03
C VAL A 584 -16.32 -8.76 -0.99
N ASN A 585 -17.23 -8.08 -1.70
CA ASN A 585 -18.66 -8.39 -1.72
C ASN A 585 -19.07 -9.47 -2.73
N LEU A 586 -18.21 -9.86 -3.67
CA LEU A 586 -18.44 -10.95 -4.62
C LEU A 586 -18.62 -12.33 -3.94
N ASN A 587 -19.11 -13.29 -4.73
CA ASN A 587 -19.39 -14.66 -4.33
C ASN A 587 -18.07 -15.48 -4.17
N TRP A 588 -18.05 -16.41 -3.21
CA TRP A 588 -16.87 -17.26 -2.95
C TRP A 588 -16.53 -18.17 -4.13
N LEU A 589 -17.53 -18.59 -4.91
CA LEU A 589 -17.31 -19.35 -6.14
C LEU A 589 -16.55 -18.54 -7.20
N THR A 590 -16.81 -17.23 -7.30
CA THR A 590 -16.07 -16.30 -8.17
C THR A 590 -14.59 -16.24 -7.76
N TRP A 591 -14.31 -16.14 -6.46
CA TRP A 591 -12.95 -16.15 -5.93
C TRP A 591 -12.21 -17.47 -6.20
N MET A 592 -12.86 -18.62 -5.96
CA MET A 592 -12.25 -19.93 -6.25
C MET A 592 -11.95 -20.11 -7.74
N ARG A 593 -12.86 -19.67 -8.62
CA ARG A 593 -12.63 -19.64 -10.08
C ARG A 593 -11.43 -18.75 -10.42
N PHE A 594 -11.43 -17.50 -9.96
CA PHE A 594 -10.36 -16.54 -10.24
C PHE A 594 -8.98 -17.05 -9.77
N ILE A 595 -8.86 -17.59 -8.56
CA ILE A 595 -7.60 -18.14 -8.04
C ILE A 595 -7.05 -19.28 -8.91
N LEU A 596 -7.91 -20.18 -9.41
CA LEU A 596 -7.48 -21.25 -10.31
C LEU A 596 -6.94 -20.71 -11.65
N TRP A 597 -7.55 -19.65 -12.19
CA TRP A 597 -7.07 -19.00 -13.42
C TRP A 597 -5.76 -18.23 -13.18
N MET A 598 -5.60 -17.53 -12.05
CA MET A 598 -4.33 -16.89 -11.67
C MET A 598 -3.18 -17.89 -11.51
N ILE A 599 -3.46 -19.13 -11.11
CA ILE A 599 -2.45 -20.19 -11.03
C ILE A 599 -2.02 -20.64 -12.44
N LEU A 600 -2.96 -20.78 -13.38
CA LEU A 600 -2.65 -21.11 -14.77
C LEU A 600 -1.83 -19.99 -15.45
N GLU A 601 -2.18 -18.72 -15.20
CA GLU A 601 -1.41 -17.55 -15.62
C GLU A 601 0.03 -17.60 -15.11
N PHE A 602 0.22 -17.80 -13.80
CA PHE A 602 1.55 -17.85 -13.19
C PHE A 602 2.42 -18.97 -13.76
N LEU A 603 1.81 -20.14 -14.05
CA LEU A 603 2.52 -21.24 -14.72
C LEU A 603 2.99 -20.84 -16.13
N MET A 604 2.15 -20.19 -16.94
CA MET A 604 2.54 -19.70 -18.27
C MET A 604 3.65 -18.64 -18.24
N VAL A 605 3.66 -17.77 -17.22
CA VAL A 605 4.75 -16.79 -17.01
C VAL A 605 6.08 -17.50 -16.72
N VAL A 606 6.07 -18.49 -15.82
CA VAL A 606 7.28 -19.23 -15.45
C VAL A 606 7.80 -20.06 -16.63
N ASP A 607 6.89 -20.70 -17.37
CA ASP A 607 7.21 -21.53 -18.54
C ASP A 607 7.90 -20.69 -19.63
N LYS A 608 7.23 -19.64 -20.14
CA LYS A 608 7.83 -18.76 -21.15
C LYS A 608 9.10 -18.06 -20.66
N LYS A 609 9.17 -17.65 -19.39
CA LYS A 609 10.40 -17.00 -18.88
C LYS A 609 11.55 -17.98 -18.64
N SER A 610 11.27 -19.28 -18.61
CA SER A 610 12.29 -20.33 -18.69
C SER A 610 12.75 -20.57 -20.12
N GLU A 611 11.84 -20.52 -21.11
CA GLU A 611 12.16 -20.56 -22.55
C GLU A 611 13.05 -19.37 -22.97
N GLU A 612 12.67 -18.13 -22.61
CA GLU A 612 13.47 -16.91 -22.82
C GLU A 612 14.87 -17.05 -22.18
N TYR A 613 14.96 -17.61 -20.96
CA TYR A 613 16.24 -17.85 -20.29
C TYR A 613 17.10 -18.91 -21.01
N LEU A 614 16.49 -19.94 -21.61
CA LEU A 614 17.21 -20.95 -22.39
C LEU A 614 17.74 -20.39 -23.71
N GLU A 615 17.00 -19.51 -24.38
CA GLU A 615 17.48 -18.77 -25.56
C GLU A 615 18.61 -17.78 -25.21
N ASP A 616 18.48 -17.04 -24.11
CA ASP A 616 19.50 -16.07 -23.62
C ASP A 616 20.80 -16.79 -23.20
N VAL A 617 20.70 -18.02 -22.69
CA VAL A 617 21.85 -18.89 -22.37
C VAL A 617 22.44 -19.59 -23.61
N GLY A 618 21.60 -19.97 -24.58
CA GLY A 618 22.02 -20.59 -25.84
C GLY A 618 22.71 -19.63 -26.81
N SER A 619 22.27 -18.37 -26.86
CA SER A 619 22.76 -17.32 -27.78
C SER A 619 24.11 -16.69 -27.38
N LEU A 620 24.66 -17.05 -26.22
CA LEU A 620 25.98 -16.63 -25.75
C LEU A 620 27.11 -17.10 -26.68
N SER A 621 27.56 -16.20 -27.56
CA SER A 621 28.53 -16.51 -28.62
C SER A 621 29.82 -17.20 -28.12
N PRO A 622 30.42 -18.10 -28.92
CA PRO A 622 31.68 -18.77 -28.55
C PRO A 622 32.83 -17.80 -28.23
N THR A 623 32.88 -16.64 -28.88
CA THR A 623 33.92 -15.63 -28.66
C THR A 623 33.80 -14.95 -27.30
N THR A 624 32.59 -14.81 -26.75
CA THR A 624 32.35 -14.30 -25.38
C THR A 624 32.78 -15.32 -24.33
N LYS A 625 32.57 -16.62 -24.58
CA LYS A 625 33.09 -17.70 -23.73
C LYS A 625 34.63 -17.74 -23.77
N SER A 626 35.25 -17.65 -24.95
CA SER A 626 36.72 -17.60 -25.09
C SER A 626 37.33 -16.42 -24.35
N LYS A 627 36.86 -15.18 -24.58
CA LYS A 627 37.44 -13.99 -23.93
C LYS A 627 37.47 -14.09 -22.41
N ARG A 628 36.40 -14.58 -21.76
CA ARG A 628 36.40 -14.81 -20.32
C ARG A 628 37.36 -15.92 -19.89
N TYR A 629 37.50 -16.98 -20.70
CA TYR A 629 38.48 -18.04 -20.46
C TYR A 629 39.92 -17.51 -20.53
N ASP A 630 40.22 -16.68 -21.53
CA ASP A 630 41.53 -16.07 -21.75
C ASP A 630 41.86 -15.00 -20.69
N GLU A 631 40.88 -14.22 -20.22
CA GLU A 631 41.03 -13.30 -19.07
C GLU A 631 41.30 -14.06 -17.76
N ILE A 632 40.57 -15.16 -17.50
CA ILE A 632 40.81 -16.02 -16.34
C ILE A 632 42.19 -16.68 -16.41
N LYS A 633 42.62 -17.10 -17.59
CA LYS A 633 43.94 -17.69 -17.85
C LYS A 633 45.07 -16.68 -17.63
N LEU A 634 44.90 -15.43 -18.09
CA LEU A 634 45.82 -14.32 -17.84
C LEU A 634 45.93 -13.97 -16.34
N LEU A 635 44.85 -14.12 -15.58
CA LEU A 635 44.87 -14.00 -14.11
C LEU A 635 45.58 -15.20 -13.45
N PHE A 636 45.46 -16.39 -14.02
CA PHE A 636 46.15 -17.61 -13.56
C PHE A 636 47.67 -17.55 -13.79
N ASP A 637 48.11 -17.11 -14.97
CA ASP A 637 49.53 -16.92 -15.29
C ASP A 637 50.17 -15.84 -14.39
N LYS A 638 49.42 -14.79 -14.03
CA LYS A 638 49.85 -13.81 -13.00
C LYS A 638 49.93 -14.41 -11.59
N ALA A 639 49.13 -15.42 -11.28
CA ALA A 639 49.18 -16.14 -10.00
C ALA A 639 50.30 -17.19 -9.91
N ALA A 640 50.89 -17.61 -11.05
CA ALA A 640 51.93 -18.65 -11.10
C ALA A 640 53.24 -18.29 -10.37
N ASN A 641 53.47 -17.00 -10.08
CA ASN A 641 54.60 -16.48 -9.31
C ASN A 641 54.41 -16.51 -7.78
N LEU A 642 53.36 -17.15 -7.26
CA LEU A 642 53.14 -17.36 -5.83
C LEU A 642 53.55 -18.76 -5.36
N THR A 643 53.83 -18.88 -4.06
CA THR A 643 54.41 -20.07 -3.41
C THR A 643 53.57 -21.35 -3.62
N GLU A 644 54.26 -22.49 -3.72
CA GLU A 644 53.71 -23.80 -4.12
C GLU A 644 52.43 -24.25 -3.38
N GLU A 645 52.30 -23.90 -2.10
CA GLU A 645 51.09 -24.19 -1.30
C GLU A 645 49.82 -23.61 -1.93
N LYS A 646 49.92 -22.44 -2.58
CA LYS A 646 48.80 -21.82 -3.31
C LYS A 646 48.56 -22.47 -4.67
N LYS A 647 49.58 -23.05 -5.32
CA LYS A 647 49.39 -23.80 -6.58
C LYS A 647 48.56 -25.06 -6.36
N GLN A 648 48.81 -25.81 -5.28
CA GLN A 648 48.01 -27.00 -4.96
C GLN A 648 46.54 -26.66 -4.71
N LEU A 649 46.28 -25.56 -4.00
CA LEU A 649 44.92 -25.09 -3.70
C LEU A 649 44.20 -24.58 -4.98
N ALA A 650 44.91 -23.88 -5.85
CA ALA A 650 44.41 -23.48 -7.17
C ALA A 650 44.14 -24.68 -8.11
N GLN A 651 45.01 -25.70 -8.10
CA GLN A 651 44.81 -26.92 -8.89
C GLN A 651 43.62 -27.75 -8.36
N GLN A 652 43.40 -27.80 -7.05
CA GLN A 652 42.19 -28.41 -6.48
C GLN A 652 40.93 -27.66 -6.92
N ALA A 653 40.94 -26.32 -6.91
CA ALA A 653 39.82 -25.52 -7.41
C ALA A 653 39.56 -25.77 -8.91
N TYR A 654 40.60 -25.79 -9.74
CA TYR A 654 40.49 -26.12 -11.17
C TYR A 654 39.85 -27.50 -11.39
N ASN A 655 40.34 -28.52 -10.69
CA ASN A 655 39.83 -29.90 -10.82
C ASN A 655 38.39 -30.08 -10.30
N ILE A 656 37.87 -29.13 -9.50
CA ILE A 656 36.46 -29.09 -9.08
C ILE A 656 35.60 -28.42 -10.16
N VAL A 657 36.07 -27.32 -10.75
CA VAL A 657 35.37 -26.61 -11.84
C VAL A 657 35.29 -27.46 -13.11
N ASP A 658 36.39 -28.11 -13.51
CA ASP A 658 36.45 -29.02 -14.65
C ASP A 658 35.44 -30.18 -14.51
N LYS A 659 35.31 -30.76 -13.31
CA LYS A 659 34.28 -31.75 -13.00
C LYS A 659 32.85 -31.22 -13.08
N GLN A 660 32.62 -29.97 -12.68
CA GLN A 660 31.28 -29.35 -12.78
C GLN A 660 30.90 -29.06 -14.23
N ILE A 661 31.85 -28.66 -15.08
CA ILE A 661 31.64 -28.47 -16.51
C ILE A 661 31.32 -29.82 -17.19
N GLN A 662 32.11 -30.86 -16.92
CA GLN A 662 31.82 -32.21 -17.44
C GLN A 662 30.46 -32.76 -16.97
N GLN A 663 30.00 -32.42 -15.75
CA GLN A 663 28.64 -32.75 -15.33
C GLN A 663 27.57 -31.97 -16.11
N LEU A 664 27.77 -30.68 -16.40
CA LEU A 664 26.85 -29.90 -17.24
C LEU A 664 26.75 -30.47 -18.66
N ASP A 665 27.87 -30.82 -19.29
CA ASP A 665 27.87 -31.39 -20.65
C ASP A 665 27.15 -32.75 -20.69
N ILE A 666 27.28 -33.57 -19.65
CA ILE A 666 26.58 -34.85 -19.48
C ILE A 666 25.07 -34.67 -19.19
N GLU A 667 24.64 -33.53 -18.65
CA GLU A 667 23.21 -33.22 -18.47
C GLU A 667 22.62 -32.58 -19.74
N LEU A 668 23.32 -31.67 -20.41
CA LEU A 668 22.94 -31.12 -21.72
C LEU A 668 22.74 -32.23 -22.76
N ALA A 669 23.63 -33.23 -22.78
CA ALA A 669 23.52 -34.41 -23.65
C ALA A 669 22.29 -35.31 -23.40
N LYS A 670 21.51 -35.08 -22.33
CA LYS A 670 20.26 -35.82 -22.04
C LYS A 670 18.99 -35.10 -22.50
N PHE A 671 19.06 -33.79 -22.76
CA PHE A 671 17.91 -33.01 -23.22
C PHE A 671 17.88 -32.82 -24.75
N GLY A 672 19.01 -33.05 -25.44
CA GLY A 672 19.17 -32.81 -26.87
C GLY A 672 18.66 -33.90 -27.84
N THR A 673 17.46 -34.45 -27.67
CA THR A 673 16.79 -35.30 -28.69
C THR A 673 15.26 -35.29 -28.62
N SER A 674 14.60 -34.38 -29.34
CA SER A 674 13.28 -34.63 -29.98
C SER A 674 12.78 -33.46 -30.84
N GLU A 675 13.10 -33.47 -32.14
CA GLU A 675 12.19 -32.97 -33.19
C GLU A 675 12.22 -33.93 -34.40
N PRO A 676 11.14 -34.05 -35.19
CA PRO A 676 10.98 -35.10 -36.20
C PRO A 676 11.09 -34.63 -37.66
N VAL A 677 11.61 -35.49 -38.55
CA VAL A 677 11.43 -35.42 -40.01
C VAL A 677 11.17 -36.85 -40.53
N GLU A 678 10.44 -36.96 -41.64
CA GLU A 678 9.77 -38.16 -42.14
C GLU A 678 10.65 -39.10 -43.00
N THR A 679 10.20 -40.37 -43.16
CA THR A 679 10.43 -41.30 -44.31
C THR A 679 11.89 -41.70 -44.65
N ASP A 680 12.24 -42.98 -44.90
CA ASP A 680 11.49 -44.06 -45.55
C ASP A 680 11.81 -45.49 -45.03
N ASP A 681 10.85 -46.39 -45.29
CA ASP A 681 10.96 -47.81 -45.66
C ASP A 681 11.49 -48.96 -44.75
N ILE A 682 10.79 -50.10 -44.94
CA ILE A 682 11.15 -51.52 -44.74
C ILE A 682 10.97 -52.15 -43.33
N GLU A 683 10.07 -53.15 -43.31
CA GLU A 683 9.83 -54.16 -42.27
C GLU A 683 11.08 -55.08 -42.06
N PHE A 684 11.24 -55.89 -41.01
CA PHE A 684 10.50 -57.15 -40.82
C PHE A 684 10.98 -57.93 -39.58
N GLN A 685 10.03 -58.60 -38.92
CA GLN A 685 10.09 -59.78 -38.02
C GLN A 685 11.17 -60.01 -36.93
N GLU A 686 10.61 -60.44 -35.79
CA GLU A 686 11.00 -61.52 -34.86
C GLU A 686 11.98 -62.60 -35.42
N SER A 687 12.74 -63.39 -34.63
CA SER A 687 12.36 -64.02 -33.35
C SER A 687 13.49 -64.71 -32.57
N LYS A 688 13.32 -64.79 -31.24
CA LYS A 688 13.58 -65.94 -30.32
C LYS A 688 14.98 -66.57 -30.08
N GLU A 689 15.17 -66.93 -28.80
CA GLU A 689 15.90 -68.09 -28.23
C GLU A 689 17.42 -68.23 -28.51
N THR A 690 18.28 -68.22 -27.50
CA THR A 690 18.53 -69.36 -26.59
C THR A 690 19.15 -68.82 -25.28
N ILE A 691 18.48 -68.89 -24.12
CA ILE A 691 18.38 -70.01 -23.16
C ILE A 691 19.70 -70.32 -22.39
N GLN A 692 19.61 -70.10 -21.07
CA GLN A 692 20.29 -70.78 -19.94
C GLN A 692 21.79 -71.15 -20.00
N LEU A 693 22.53 -70.69 -18.98
CA LEU A 693 23.56 -71.50 -18.32
C LEU A 693 23.67 -71.13 -16.82
N SER A 694 23.94 -72.15 -15.97
CA SER A 694 24.13 -72.07 -14.51
C SER A 694 23.00 -71.51 -13.65
N ASN A 695 21.93 -72.33 -13.53
CA ASN A 695 21.19 -72.46 -12.26
C ASN A 695 22.06 -73.19 -11.21
N GLU A 696 21.64 -73.17 -9.93
CA GLU A 696 22.10 -74.05 -8.82
C GLU A 696 23.63 -74.18 -8.57
N LYS A 697 24.18 -73.69 -7.46
CA LYS A 697 24.01 -74.32 -6.13
C LYS A 697 24.25 -73.32 -5.00
N LEU A 698 23.26 -73.10 -4.14
CA LEU A 698 23.04 -73.80 -2.86
C LEU A 698 24.04 -73.43 -1.73
N THR A 699 23.51 -72.69 -0.74
CA THR A 699 23.63 -72.98 0.71
C THR A 699 24.95 -73.62 1.20
N ASN A 700 25.75 -72.97 2.06
CA ASN A 700 25.41 -72.87 3.48
C ASN A 700 26.37 -71.99 4.32
N ARG A 701 25.92 -70.79 4.69
CA ARG A 701 26.17 -70.13 6.00
C ARG A 701 24.98 -69.20 6.27
N LYS A 702 23.90 -69.75 6.84
CA LYS A 702 23.54 -69.67 8.27
C LYS A 702 23.37 -68.21 8.72
N LYS A 703 22.16 -67.70 8.94
CA LYS A 703 21.19 -68.07 10.01
C LYS A 703 21.85 -68.25 11.38
N LYS A 704 22.07 -67.13 12.09
CA LYS A 704 21.73 -66.84 13.50
C LYS A 704 22.26 -65.42 13.82
N THR A 705 21.56 -64.56 14.56
CA THR A 705 20.41 -64.81 15.46
C THR A 705 19.31 -63.76 15.30
N LYS A 706 18.04 -64.19 15.44
CA LYS A 706 16.87 -63.32 15.69
C LYS A 706 16.99 -62.69 17.11
N THR A 707 16.29 -61.63 17.47
CA THR A 707 14.84 -61.57 17.82
C THR A 707 14.46 -60.09 18.12
N ASN A 708 13.20 -59.64 18.06
CA ASN A 708 11.91 -60.35 17.97
C ASN A 708 10.82 -59.53 17.21
N LYS A 709 9.72 -60.21 16.89
CA LYS A 709 8.35 -59.81 16.41
C LYS A 709 7.96 -58.30 16.33
N ASN A 710 7.19 -57.82 15.35
CA ASN A 710 5.76 -58.13 15.00
C ASN A 710 4.78 -57.95 16.20
N GLU A 711 3.52 -57.53 16.05
CA GLU A 711 2.58 -57.67 14.92
C GLU A 711 1.58 -56.48 14.80
N LYS A 712 0.49 -56.64 14.03
CA LYS A 712 -0.52 -55.61 13.72
C LYS A 712 -1.64 -55.48 14.78
N SER A 713 -2.34 -54.33 14.73
CA SER A 713 -3.80 -54.12 14.91
C SER A 713 -4.55 -54.77 16.10
N GLU A 714 -5.27 -53.94 16.88
CA GLU A 714 -6.76 -54.00 16.94
C GLU A 714 -7.38 -52.82 17.73
N SER A 715 -8.70 -52.84 17.93
CA SER A 715 -9.50 -51.71 18.43
C SER A 715 -10.38 -52.05 19.63
N LYS A 716 -10.65 -51.03 20.48
CA LYS A 716 -11.76 -50.89 21.46
C LYS A 716 -11.80 -51.78 22.73
N VAL A 717 -11.79 -51.08 23.87
CA VAL A 717 -12.67 -51.22 25.06
C VAL A 717 -12.57 -52.49 25.95
N LEU A 718 -12.40 -52.26 27.27
CA LEU A 718 -12.89 -52.99 28.48
C LEU A 718 -12.27 -52.24 29.72
N VAL A 719 -12.48 -52.47 31.03
CA VAL A 719 -13.61 -52.79 31.96
C VAL A 719 -12.98 -52.83 33.38
N LYS A 720 -13.56 -52.47 34.55
CA LYS A 720 -14.77 -51.74 35.03
C LYS A 720 -14.61 -51.61 36.58
N ASN A 721 -15.64 -51.13 37.29
CA ASN A 721 -16.02 -51.37 38.72
C ASN A 721 -15.74 -50.20 39.70
N ASN A 722 -16.63 -49.82 40.65
CA ASN A 722 -18.04 -50.23 40.90
C ASN A 722 -18.79 -49.24 41.84
N LEU A 723 -20.08 -49.52 42.13
CA LEU A 723 -20.92 -49.05 43.28
C LEU A 723 -21.64 -47.68 43.24
N GLU A 724 -22.80 -47.67 42.55
CA GLU A 724 -24.17 -47.52 43.11
C GLU A 724 -24.59 -46.46 44.17
N THR A 725 -25.61 -45.66 43.78
CA THR A 725 -26.69 -45.04 44.62
C THR A 725 -26.30 -43.89 45.58
N ASN A 726 -27.16 -42.92 45.98
CA ASN A 726 -28.61 -42.98 46.26
C ASN A 726 -29.27 -41.55 46.35
N LYS A 727 -30.62 -41.45 46.20
CA LYS A 727 -31.56 -40.36 46.59
C LYS A 727 -31.30 -38.91 46.08
N LYS A 728 -32.25 -38.17 45.45
CA LYS A 728 -33.64 -37.75 45.80
C LYS A 728 -33.76 -36.66 46.90
N ASN A 729 -33.97 -35.41 46.47
CA ASN A 729 -35.05 -34.46 46.84
C ASN A 729 -34.98 -33.29 45.82
N LYS A 730 -36.02 -32.72 45.19
CA LYS A 730 -37.48 -32.60 45.40
C LYS A 730 -37.93 -31.47 46.38
N ASN A 731 -37.95 -30.23 45.88
CA ASN A 731 -39.16 -29.40 45.63
C ASN A 731 -38.71 -28.08 44.94
N LYS A 732 -39.36 -27.50 43.91
CA LYS A 732 -40.78 -27.09 43.68
C LYS A 732 -41.25 -25.90 44.52
N ASN A 733 -41.26 -24.72 43.89
CA ASN A 733 -42.37 -23.75 43.73
C ASN A 733 -41.78 -22.48 43.04
N SER A 734 -42.33 -21.76 42.04
CA SER A 734 -43.69 -21.52 41.50
C SER A 734 -44.60 -20.69 42.44
N VAL A 735 -45.27 -19.61 42.02
CA VAL A 735 -45.56 -19.09 40.67
C VAL A 735 -46.13 -17.65 40.75
N ASN A 736 -45.99 -16.81 39.71
CA ASN A 736 -46.79 -15.60 39.36
C ASN A 736 -46.87 -14.42 40.40
N ASP A 737 -47.31 -13.19 40.07
CA ASP A 737 -47.57 -12.48 38.79
C ASP A 737 -47.40 -10.93 38.92
N SER A 738 -47.54 -10.23 37.79
CA SER A 738 -47.79 -8.78 37.54
C SER A 738 -48.05 -7.80 38.70
N ASP A 739 -47.52 -6.55 38.59
CA ASP A 739 -48.38 -5.39 38.22
C ASP A 739 -47.66 -4.04 37.85
N SER A 740 -48.47 -3.05 37.45
CA SER A 740 -48.15 -1.66 36.99
C SER A 740 -47.08 -0.88 37.77
N LYS A 741 -46.18 -0.07 37.15
CA LYS A 741 -46.36 1.21 36.41
C LYS A 741 -46.76 2.46 37.26
N GLU A 742 -45.96 3.53 37.09
CA GLU A 742 -46.25 4.98 37.27
C GLU A 742 -46.58 5.60 38.66
N SER A 743 -45.62 6.37 39.21
CA SER A 743 -45.80 7.81 39.57
C SER A 743 -44.46 8.44 40.04
N ILE A 744 -43.86 9.36 39.28
CA ILE A 744 -43.95 10.84 39.35
C ILE A 744 -42.90 11.53 40.27
N ASP A 745 -42.05 12.33 39.60
CA ASP A 745 -40.95 13.20 40.07
C ASP A 745 -41.28 14.21 41.19
N LYS A 746 -40.26 14.58 42.00
CA LYS A 746 -40.23 15.85 42.77
C LYS A 746 -38.82 16.38 43.12
N ASN A 747 -38.15 16.99 42.13
CA ASN A 747 -37.32 18.23 42.22
C ASN A 747 -36.28 18.46 43.37
N LYS A 748 -34.99 18.57 42.94
CA LYS A 748 -33.97 19.62 43.26
C LYS A 748 -33.28 19.77 44.66
N LYS A 749 -31.94 19.66 44.60
CA LYS A 749 -30.87 20.52 45.21
C LYS A 749 -31.00 21.02 46.68
N LYS A 750 -30.05 20.61 47.54
CA LYS A 750 -28.88 21.46 47.94
C LYS A 750 -27.77 20.67 48.67
N ILE A 751 -26.67 21.35 48.99
CA ILE A 751 -25.41 20.81 49.55
C ILE A 751 -25.26 21.23 51.03
N LEU A 752 -24.70 20.36 51.87
CA LEU A 752 -23.71 20.75 52.88
C LEU A 752 -22.73 19.61 53.19
N ILE A 753 -21.53 19.95 53.66
CA ILE A 753 -20.41 19.05 53.93
C ILE A 753 -19.94 19.28 55.38
N THR A 754 -19.64 18.20 56.11
CA THR A 754 -18.73 18.24 57.27
C THR A 754 -17.92 16.94 57.34
N ARG A 755 -16.61 17.06 57.14
CA ARG A 755 -15.54 16.12 57.56
C ARG A 755 -14.98 16.66 58.90
N PRO A 756 -14.19 15.93 59.71
CA PRO A 756 -12.90 15.37 59.28
C PRO A 756 -12.67 13.89 59.67
N GLU A 757 -11.59 13.33 59.12
CA GLU A 757 -11.07 11.99 59.46
C GLU A 757 -9.92 12.10 60.47
N LEU A 758 -9.72 11.06 61.29
CA LEU A 758 -8.54 10.91 62.15
C LEU A 758 -7.31 10.50 61.32
N CYS A 759 -6.15 11.10 61.61
CA CYS A 759 -4.86 10.53 61.26
C CYS A 759 -4.30 9.74 62.46
N LEU A 760 -3.74 8.55 62.21
CA LEU A 760 -3.28 7.64 63.26
C LEU A 760 -1.91 7.07 62.88
N ASN A 761 -0.88 7.43 63.63
CA ASN A 761 0.47 6.88 63.55
C ASN A 761 0.77 6.12 64.86
N MET A 762 1.50 5.01 64.77
CA MET A 762 1.82 4.14 65.91
C MET A 762 3.29 3.66 65.86
N GLU A 763 4.07 4.12 66.83
CA GLU A 763 5.45 3.72 67.16
C GLU A 763 5.66 4.25 68.61
N ILE A 764 6.34 3.65 69.59
CA ILE A 764 7.70 3.08 69.78
C ILE A 764 7.56 2.13 71.04
N ASP A 765 8.34 1.09 71.37
CA ASP A 765 9.70 1.11 71.97
C ASP A 765 10.20 -0.34 72.24
N PRO A 766 11.52 -0.66 72.16
CA PRO A 766 12.01 -2.03 72.25
C PRO A 766 12.46 -2.48 73.67
N ARG A 767 11.90 -1.94 74.77
CA ARG A 767 12.28 -2.33 76.15
C ARG A 767 11.14 -2.37 77.18
N MET A 768 10.25 -3.37 77.12
CA MET A 768 9.63 -3.92 78.35
C MET A 768 9.03 -5.33 78.14
N THR A 769 8.97 -6.12 79.21
CA THR A 769 8.47 -7.50 79.22
C THR A 769 7.19 -7.68 80.04
N LEU A 770 6.25 -8.46 79.50
CA LEU A 770 4.99 -8.93 80.10
C LEU A 770 3.90 -7.88 80.44
N SER A 771 2.65 -8.33 80.28
CA SER A 771 1.45 -7.88 81.02
C SER A 771 0.91 -6.44 80.81
N GLY A 772 0.35 -6.18 79.63
CA GLY A 772 -1.01 -5.62 79.51
C GLY A 772 -1.27 -4.12 79.74
N HIS A 773 -1.98 -3.52 78.77
CA HIS A 773 -2.56 -2.16 78.76
C HIS A 773 -1.59 -0.97 78.72
N HIS A 774 -1.67 -0.20 77.63
CA HIS A 774 -1.15 1.18 77.54
C HIS A 774 -2.15 2.07 76.81
N SER A 775 -2.17 3.36 77.17
CA SER A 775 -2.99 4.42 76.59
C SER A 775 -2.12 5.44 75.85
N LEU A 776 -2.68 6.06 74.80
CA LEU A 776 -1.96 7.00 73.93
C LEU A 776 -2.40 8.46 74.16
N VAL A 777 -1.46 9.39 73.97
CA VAL A 777 -1.67 10.84 74.02
C VAL A 777 -1.25 11.43 72.67
N TYR A 778 -2.07 12.34 72.12
CA TYR A 778 -1.84 12.98 70.82
C TYR A 778 -1.36 14.42 70.97
N LYS A 779 -0.67 14.94 69.95
CA LYS A 779 -0.17 16.32 69.87
C LYS A 779 -0.46 16.90 68.48
N GLU A 780 -0.83 18.17 68.44
CA GLU A 780 -1.26 18.88 67.22
C GLU A 780 -0.07 19.30 66.33
N CYS A 781 -0.36 19.57 65.04
CA CYS A 781 0.58 20.07 64.05
C CYS A 781 0.08 21.40 63.44
N GLU A 782 0.99 22.34 63.20
CA GLU A 782 0.69 23.70 62.74
C GLU A 782 0.35 23.82 61.24
N PRO A 783 -0.48 24.81 60.83
CA PRO A 783 -0.86 25.01 59.44
C PRO A 783 0.22 25.73 58.61
N SER A 784 0.38 25.36 57.33
CA SER A 784 1.29 26.07 56.41
C SER A 784 0.74 26.26 54.99
N PHE A 785 0.19 27.46 54.77
CA PHE A 785 -0.06 28.10 53.46
C PHE A 785 -0.90 27.30 52.45
N ALA A 786 -2.22 27.44 52.55
CA ALA A 786 -3.17 27.07 51.49
C ALA A 786 -3.79 28.35 50.90
N ILE A 787 -3.73 28.49 49.56
CA ILE A 787 -4.32 29.62 48.81
C ILE A 787 -5.49 29.16 47.91
N ILE A 788 -5.63 27.84 47.70
CA ILE A 788 -6.72 27.22 46.93
C ILE A 788 -7.15 25.95 47.67
N ASP A 789 -8.46 25.81 47.92
CA ASP A 789 -9.08 24.57 48.39
C ASP A 789 -9.08 23.53 47.25
N TRP A 790 -7.96 22.83 47.10
CA TRP A 790 -7.75 21.82 46.08
C TRP A 790 -7.89 20.41 46.66
N GLU A 791 -8.68 19.55 46.00
CA GLU A 791 -8.94 18.18 46.43
C GLU A 791 -8.66 17.17 45.31
N LEU A 792 -7.74 16.23 45.57
CA LEU A 792 -7.31 15.18 44.64
C LEU A 792 -8.47 14.40 44.02
N ASN A 793 -9.44 13.96 44.81
CA ASN A 793 -10.55 13.13 44.32
C ASN A 793 -11.46 13.90 43.33
N THR A 794 -11.53 15.21 43.48
CA THR A 794 -12.31 16.09 42.62
C THR A 794 -11.52 16.46 41.36
N SER A 795 -10.21 16.73 41.46
CA SER A 795 -9.35 16.97 40.29
C SER A 795 -9.18 15.72 39.41
N LEU A 796 -9.01 14.54 40.01
CA LEU A 796 -8.90 13.26 39.27
C LEU A 796 -10.18 12.98 38.46
N LYS A 797 -11.37 13.09 39.09
CA LYS A 797 -12.65 12.89 38.40
C LYS A 797 -12.85 13.87 37.26
N TRP A 798 -12.53 15.16 37.47
CA TRP A 798 -12.61 16.15 36.40
C TRP A 798 -11.65 15.84 35.24
N MET A 799 -10.41 15.44 35.52
CA MET A 799 -9.46 15.05 34.48
C MET A 799 -9.89 13.78 33.72
N GLN A 800 -10.55 12.84 34.40
CA GLN A 800 -11.15 11.64 33.79
C GLN A 800 -12.39 11.95 32.93
N GLU A 801 -13.29 12.82 33.39
CA GLU A 801 -14.52 13.19 32.66
C GLU A 801 -14.19 14.03 31.41
N TYR A 802 -13.36 15.06 31.58
CA TYR A 802 -13.03 16.05 30.54
C TYR A 802 -11.84 15.64 29.65
N TRP A 803 -11.36 14.38 29.73
CA TRP A 803 -10.19 13.90 28.97
C TRP A 803 -10.26 14.19 27.46
N HIS A 804 -11.45 14.07 26.89
CA HIS A 804 -11.73 14.20 25.45
C HIS A 804 -11.55 15.64 24.94
N TYR A 805 -11.58 16.65 25.82
CA TYR A 805 -11.28 18.04 25.46
C TYR A 805 -9.83 18.22 24.98
N THR A 806 -8.89 17.37 25.39
CA THR A 806 -7.51 17.39 24.84
C THR A 806 -7.48 17.13 23.34
N GLY A 807 -8.38 16.27 22.83
CA GLY A 807 -8.57 16.03 21.40
C GLY A 807 -9.14 17.26 20.69
N TYR A 808 -10.19 17.87 21.21
CA TYR A 808 -10.78 19.09 20.65
C TYR A 808 -9.79 20.25 20.62
N VAL A 809 -9.06 20.48 21.70
CA VAL A 809 -7.99 21.50 21.78
C VAL A 809 -6.89 21.21 20.75
N SER A 810 -6.50 19.95 20.55
CA SER A 810 -5.49 19.57 19.55
C SER A 810 -5.96 19.79 18.10
N ILE A 811 -7.24 19.56 17.81
CA ILE A 811 -7.84 19.83 16.49
C ILE A 811 -7.91 21.33 16.22
N ILE A 812 -8.41 22.12 17.19
CA ILE A 812 -8.46 23.59 17.12
C ILE A 812 -7.05 24.15 16.93
N TYR A 813 -6.08 23.66 17.68
CA TYR A 813 -4.66 24.02 17.57
C TYR A 813 -4.11 23.78 16.16
N MET A 814 -4.34 22.61 15.55
CA MET A 814 -3.89 22.35 14.18
C MET A 814 -4.56 23.27 13.15
N LEU A 815 -5.86 23.54 13.29
CA LEU A 815 -6.59 24.48 12.43
C LEU A 815 -6.05 25.92 12.58
N VAL A 816 -5.75 26.36 13.81
CA VAL A 816 -5.17 27.67 14.11
C VAL A 816 -3.76 27.78 13.50
N ILE A 817 -2.90 26.77 13.68
CA ILE A 817 -1.54 26.77 13.11
C ILE A 817 -1.57 26.83 11.58
N TYR A 818 -2.42 26.03 10.92
CA TYR A 818 -2.58 26.08 9.45
C TYR A 818 -3.12 27.45 8.98
N SER A 819 -4.14 27.98 9.66
CA SER A 819 -4.74 29.28 9.34
C SER A 819 -3.75 30.43 9.47
N ILE A 820 -2.94 30.44 10.55
CA ILE A 820 -1.91 31.45 10.74
C ILE A 820 -0.76 31.26 9.73
N GLN A 821 -0.37 30.03 9.38
CA GLN A 821 0.62 29.79 8.32
C GLN A 821 0.18 30.38 6.97
N GLN A 822 -1.06 30.13 6.55
CA GLN A 822 -1.60 30.67 5.30
C GLN A 822 -1.79 32.19 5.36
N PHE A 823 -2.27 32.74 6.49
CA PHE A 823 -2.38 34.19 6.72
C PHE A 823 -1.02 34.91 6.71
N MET A 824 0.03 34.28 7.25
CA MET A 824 1.38 34.81 7.23
C MET A 824 2.08 34.68 5.87
N ARG A 825 1.59 33.83 4.95
CA ARG A 825 2.23 33.58 3.65
C ARG A 825 2.53 34.88 2.90
N THR A 826 1.58 35.81 2.88
CA THR A 826 1.64 37.11 2.18
C THR A 826 2.10 38.30 3.04
N ARG A 827 2.49 38.10 4.31
CA ARG A 827 2.82 39.19 5.26
C ARG A 827 4.24 39.10 5.81
N ASP A 828 4.80 40.22 6.26
CA ASP A 828 6.12 40.26 6.91
C ASP A 828 6.09 39.69 8.35
N PRO A 829 7.23 39.18 8.87
CA PRO A 829 7.30 38.57 10.19
C PRO A 829 7.10 39.58 11.33
N PHE A 830 6.24 39.26 12.29
CA PHE A 830 5.91 40.16 13.39
C PHE A 830 7.06 40.31 14.41
N LYS A 831 7.35 41.56 14.80
CA LYS A 831 8.42 41.94 15.76
C LYS A 831 7.99 41.74 17.24
N LEU A 832 7.46 40.55 17.57
CA LEU A 832 6.86 40.18 18.87
C LEU A 832 7.83 40.09 20.08
N ARG A 833 9.00 40.74 20.03
CA ARG A 833 10.12 40.50 20.96
C ARG A 833 9.76 40.66 22.44
N LYS A 834 9.13 41.79 22.84
CA LYS A 834 8.75 42.04 24.24
C LYS A 834 7.77 40.99 24.79
N CYS A 835 6.79 40.61 23.96
CA CYS A 835 5.80 39.58 24.31
C CYS A 835 6.47 38.21 24.47
N LEU A 836 7.33 37.82 23.53
CA LEU A 836 8.09 36.56 23.58
C LEU A 836 9.04 36.49 24.80
N THR A 837 9.70 37.60 25.16
CA THR A 837 10.52 37.67 26.38
C THR A 837 9.67 37.45 27.63
N LEU A 838 8.55 38.18 27.77
CA LEU A 838 7.65 38.05 28.93
C LEU A 838 7.08 36.63 29.06
N TRP A 839 6.68 36.04 27.94
CA TRP A 839 6.16 34.67 27.84
C TRP A 839 7.18 33.62 28.31
N ASN A 840 8.42 33.66 27.79
CA ASN A 840 9.47 32.73 28.20
C ASN A 840 9.88 32.92 29.68
N ILE A 841 9.89 34.15 30.19
CA ILE A 841 10.14 34.42 31.62
C ILE A 841 9.01 33.81 32.48
N GLY A 842 7.75 33.98 32.09
CA GLY A 842 6.60 33.39 32.78
C GLY A 842 6.67 31.87 32.86
N LEU A 843 6.94 31.20 31.73
CA LEU A 843 7.09 29.74 31.67
C LEU A 843 8.32 29.23 32.44
N ALA A 844 9.44 29.95 32.41
CA ALA A 844 10.63 29.62 33.20
C ALA A 844 10.39 29.74 34.71
N LEU A 845 9.70 30.80 35.17
CA LEU A 845 9.34 30.99 36.58
C LEU A 845 8.34 29.93 37.05
N PHE A 846 7.29 29.64 36.27
CA PHE A 846 6.33 28.58 36.56
C PHE A 846 7.03 27.21 36.69
N SER A 847 7.89 26.89 35.73
CA SER A 847 8.65 25.64 35.74
C SER A 847 9.62 25.55 36.92
N GLY A 848 10.27 26.66 37.29
CA GLY A 848 11.22 26.72 38.41
C GLY A 848 10.57 26.49 39.78
N ILE A 849 9.43 27.13 40.05
CA ILE A 849 8.71 26.98 41.33
C ILE A 849 8.15 25.55 41.46
N GLY A 850 7.60 25.00 40.37
CA GLY A 850 7.19 23.60 40.33
C GLY A 850 8.36 22.63 40.51
N SER A 851 9.49 22.90 39.85
CA SER A 851 10.72 22.10 39.96
C SER A 851 11.22 22.03 41.39
N ILE A 852 11.29 23.14 42.14
CA ILE A 852 11.75 23.15 43.54
C ILE A 852 10.86 22.24 44.40
N THR A 853 9.53 22.32 44.21
CA THR A 853 8.57 21.53 45.00
C THR A 853 8.64 20.04 44.66
N MET A 854 8.71 19.71 43.37
CA MET A 854 8.76 18.32 42.90
C MET A 854 10.12 17.64 43.13
N CYS A 855 11.23 18.38 43.05
CA CYS A 855 12.56 17.87 43.41
C CYS A 855 12.63 17.49 44.90
N ARG A 856 11.97 18.24 45.80
CA ARG A 856 11.90 17.89 47.22
C ARG A 856 11.12 16.58 47.45
N GLU A 857 9.93 16.46 46.88
CA GLU A 857 9.14 15.21 46.89
C GLU A 857 9.93 14.01 46.33
N MET A 858 10.72 14.23 45.27
CA MET A 858 11.55 13.19 44.68
C MET A 858 12.71 12.79 45.60
N TYR A 859 13.37 13.76 46.24
CA TYR A 859 14.42 13.52 47.23
C TYR A 859 13.88 12.74 48.44
N ASP A 860 12.82 13.23 49.06
CA ASP A 860 12.21 12.63 50.26
C ASP A 860 11.81 11.17 49.98
N ALA A 861 11.15 10.90 48.84
CA ALA A 861 10.72 9.56 48.47
C ALA A 861 11.84 8.60 48.02
N LEU A 862 12.95 9.09 47.47
CA LEU A 862 14.11 8.25 47.12
C LEU A 862 14.98 7.94 48.33
N TYR A 863 15.20 8.94 49.19
CA TYR A 863 16.12 8.85 50.33
C TYR A 863 15.51 8.08 51.52
N LEU A 864 14.20 8.23 51.76
CA LEU A 864 13.51 7.59 52.89
C LEU A 864 12.90 6.23 52.52
N ASN A 865 12.29 6.12 51.34
CA ASN A 865 11.40 5.00 51.02
C ASN A 865 11.93 4.06 49.91
N SER A 866 13.17 4.24 49.46
CA SER A 866 13.83 3.46 48.38
C SER A 866 13.28 3.65 46.96
N LEU A 867 14.01 3.12 45.96
CA LEU A 867 13.69 3.31 44.55
C LEU A 867 12.36 2.68 44.15
N ASP A 868 11.99 1.51 44.68
CA ASP A 868 10.71 0.87 44.40
C ASP A 868 9.51 1.74 44.76
N HIS A 869 9.49 2.31 45.98
CA HIS A 869 8.44 3.26 46.37
C HIS A 869 8.45 4.51 45.48
N SER A 870 9.61 4.95 44.99
CA SER A 870 9.69 6.12 44.12
C SER A 870 9.02 5.93 42.75
N VAL A 871 8.89 4.68 42.29
CA VAL A 871 8.41 4.28 40.95
C VAL A 871 7.02 3.62 40.99
N CYS A 872 6.77 2.77 41.99
CA CYS A 872 5.63 1.86 42.04
C CYS A 872 4.49 2.32 42.96
N VAL A 873 4.69 3.37 43.76
CA VAL A 873 3.70 3.93 44.69
C VAL A 873 3.39 5.39 44.31
N ALA A 874 2.10 5.76 44.28
CA ALA A 874 1.70 7.14 44.03
C ALA A 874 2.16 8.09 45.15
N SER A 875 2.42 9.36 44.82
CA SER A 875 2.74 10.36 45.86
C SER A 875 1.54 10.55 46.79
N THR A 876 1.79 10.51 48.10
CA THR A 876 0.80 10.85 49.15
C THR A 876 0.82 12.34 49.51
N ASN A 877 1.78 13.11 48.99
CA ASN A 877 2.00 14.51 49.31
C ASN A 877 1.07 15.41 48.49
N THR A 878 0.07 16.02 49.16
CA THR A 878 -0.92 16.89 48.53
C THR A 878 -0.29 18.06 47.75
N LYS A 879 0.83 18.61 48.24
CA LYS A 879 1.55 19.70 47.55
C LYS A 879 2.19 19.21 46.24
N ALA A 880 2.70 17.98 46.19
CA ALA A 880 3.23 17.39 44.96
C ALA A 880 2.12 17.03 43.96
N GLN A 881 1.03 16.42 44.42
CA GLN A 881 -0.13 16.07 43.57
C GLN A 881 -0.76 17.31 42.91
N TYR A 882 -0.84 18.43 43.64
CA TYR A 882 -1.27 19.73 43.13
C TYR A 882 -0.36 20.25 42.01
N TRP A 883 0.97 20.17 42.17
CA TRP A 883 1.91 20.55 41.11
C TRP A 883 1.86 19.62 39.89
N MET A 884 1.59 18.32 40.08
CA MET A 884 1.34 17.38 38.97
C MET A 884 0.06 17.74 38.19
N TRP A 885 -0.99 18.24 38.87
CA TRP A 885 -2.20 18.74 38.22
C TRP A 885 -1.95 20.05 37.45
N LEU A 886 -1.30 21.04 38.06
CA LEU A 886 -0.88 22.27 37.38
C LEU A 886 0.00 22.00 36.16
N PHE A 887 0.89 21.01 36.24
CA PHE A 887 1.73 20.59 35.12
C PHE A 887 0.90 20.05 33.94
N ALA A 888 -0.11 19.21 34.19
CA ALA A 888 -1.00 18.72 33.13
C ALA A 888 -1.78 19.88 32.46
N LEU A 889 -2.22 20.88 33.24
CA LEU A 889 -2.85 22.09 32.70
C LEU A 889 -1.88 22.97 31.90
N SER A 890 -0.61 23.06 32.31
CA SER A 890 0.40 23.90 31.62
C SER A 890 0.60 23.51 30.15
N LYS A 891 0.35 22.24 29.80
CA LYS A 891 0.49 21.75 28.41
C LYS A 891 -0.53 22.35 27.44
N ILE A 892 -1.64 22.92 27.92
CA ILE A 892 -2.53 23.75 27.09
C ILE A 892 -1.89 25.10 26.77
N PHE A 893 -1.25 25.74 27.75
CA PHE A 893 -0.58 27.04 27.55
C PHE A 893 0.68 26.90 26.69
N GLU A 894 1.45 25.82 26.84
CA GLU A 894 2.62 25.51 26.01
C GLU A 894 2.29 25.33 24.50
N LEU A 895 1.02 25.18 24.12
CA LEU A 895 0.60 25.28 22.71
C LEU A 895 0.85 26.67 22.09
N GLY A 896 1.01 27.72 22.91
CA GLY A 896 1.30 29.08 22.45
C GLY A 896 2.68 29.25 21.77
N ASP A 897 3.64 28.37 22.05
CA ASP A 897 5.01 28.50 21.54
C ASP A 897 5.09 28.41 20.01
N THR A 898 4.34 27.48 19.40
CA THR A 898 4.30 27.34 17.94
C THR A 898 3.61 28.51 17.26
N VAL A 899 2.64 29.15 17.91
CA VAL A 899 2.01 30.38 17.42
C VAL A 899 3.06 31.49 17.30
N PHE A 900 3.92 31.67 18.31
CA PHE A 900 5.04 32.63 18.23
C PHE A 900 6.09 32.26 17.17
N ILE A 901 6.33 30.97 16.90
CA ILE A 901 7.24 30.50 15.84
C ILE A 901 6.68 30.86 14.45
N VAL A 902 5.40 30.57 14.20
CA VAL A 902 4.73 30.84 12.90
C VAL A 902 4.58 32.34 12.64
N LEU A 903 4.16 33.14 13.63
CA LEU A 903 4.06 34.60 13.51
C LEU A 903 5.41 35.30 13.20
N ARG A 904 6.53 34.62 13.46
CA ARG A 904 7.90 35.06 13.14
C ARG A 904 8.46 34.47 11.84
N LYS A 905 7.64 33.79 11.03
CA LYS A 905 8.04 33.05 9.80
C LYS A 905 9.21 32.08 10.01
N GLN A 906 9.36 31.50 11.21
CA GLN A 906 10.38 30.48 11.43
C GLN A 906 9.86 29.10 10.99
N LYS A 907 10.73 28.25 10.42
CA LYS A 907 10.35 26.90 9.98
C LYS A 907 9.87 26.07 11.18
N LEU A 908 8.59 25.69 11.18
CA LEU A 908 8.01 24.83 12.20
C LEU A 908 8.50 23.38 11.99
N ILE A 909 9.27 22.85 12.94
CA ILE A 909 9.83 21.49 12.88
C ILE A 909 8.76 20.50 13.32
N PHE A 910 8.63 19.35 12.63
CA PHE A 910 7.69 18.27 12.95
C PHE A 910 7.68 17.91 14.45
N LEU A 911 8.86 17.62 15.01
CA LEU A 911 9.07 17.31 16.43
C LEU A 911 8.35 18.29 17.36
N HIS A 912 8.35 19.59 17.07
CA HIS A 912 7.81 20.59 17.99
C HIS A 912 6.28 20.48 18.11
N TRP A 913 5.54 20.56 16.99
CA TRP A 913 4.08 20.51 17.07
C TRP A 913 3.56 19.12 17.45
N PHE A 914 4.25 18.06 17.04
CA PHE A 914 3.95 16.68 17.41
C PHE A 914 4.16 16.42 18.91
N HIS A 915 5.28 16.87 19.48
CA HIS A 915 5.55 16.78 20.92
C HIS A 915 4.46 17.49 21.74
N HIS A 916 4.07 18.70 21.35
CA HIS A 916 3.12 19.50 22.13
C HIS A 916 1.72 18.86 22.18
N ILE A 917 1.24 18.28 21.07
CA ILE A 917 -0.02 17.51 21.05
C ILE A 917 0.11 16.22 21.88
N LEU A 918 1.14 15.42 21.64
CA LEU A 918 1.27 14.10 22.29
C LEU A 918 1.53 14.23 23.80
N ALA A 919 2.28 15.26 24.24
CA ALA A 919 2.48 15.56 25.65
C ALA A 919 1.19 16.02 26.34
N LEU A 920 0.36 16.86 25.70
CA LEU A 920 -0.94 17.26 26.25
C LEU A 920 -1.85 16.04 26.49
N VAL A 921 -2.04 15.20 25.47
CA VAL A 921 -2.91 14.01 25.57
C VAL A 921 -2.36 13.01 26.60
N TYR A 922 -1.06 12.72 26.57
CA TYR A 922 -0.43 11.77 27.49
C TYR A 922 -0.48 12.24 28.95
N THR A 923 -0.13 13.50 29.23
CA THR A 923 -0.07 13.99 30.62
C THR A 923 -1.45 14.10 31.25
N TRP A 924 -2.47 14.51 30.50
CA TRP A 924 -3.85 14.58 30.98
C TRP A 924 -4.41 13.18 31.30
N TYR A 925 -4.23 12.23 30.39
CA TYR A 925 -4.67 10.84 30.57
C TYR A 925 -3.91 10.16 31.71
N SER A 926 -2.59 10.34 31.79
CA SER A 926 -1.75 9.76 32.85
C SER A 926 -2.09 10.33 34.23
N TYR A 927 -2.38 11.64 34.33
CA TYR A 927 -2.81 12.25 35.60
C TYR A 927 -4.18 11.71 36.03
N GLY A 928 -5.14 11.62 35.11
CA GLY A 928 -6.47 11.07 35.40
C GLY A 928 -6.48 9.61 35.87
N GLN A 929 -5.36 8.89 35.75
CA GLN A 929 -5.17 7.52 36.25
C GLN A 929 -4.30 7.46 37.53
N ASN A 930 -3.98 8.60 38.16
CA ASN A 930 -3.17 8.72 39.39
C ASN A 930 -1.81 7.99 39.39
N ILE A 931 -1.16 7.90 38.23
CA ILE A 931 -0.06 6.95 38.01
C ILE A 931 1.22 7.31 38.78
N SER A 932 1.78 6.32 39.47
CA SER A 932 3.00 6.43 40.28
C SER A 932 4.23 6.96 39.52
N LEU A 933 4.39 6.63 38.23
CA LEU A 933 5.47 7.17 37.37
C LEU A 933 5.41 8.71 37.20
N GLY A 934 4.25 9.34 37.36
CA GLY A 934 4.04 10.75 37.03
C GLY A 934 5.00 11.69 37.76
N ARG A 935 5.31 11.39 39.03
CA ARG A 935 6.25 12.16 39.87
C ARG A 935 7.66 12.23 39.27
N TRP A 936 8.17 11.16 38.66
CA TRP A 936 9.45 11.17 37.95
C TRP A 936 9.41 12.05 36.69
N PHE A 937 8.41 11.84 35.82
CA PHE A 937 8.28 12.57 34.56
C PHE A 937 8.09 14.08 34.78
N VAL A 938 7.22 14.47 35.72
CA VAL A 938 6.94 15.87 36.05
C VAL A 938 8.20 16.56 36.60
N THR A 939 8.93 15.92 37.52
CA THR A 939 10.18 16.46 38.09
C THR A 939 11.23 16.72 36.99
N MET A 940 11.51 15.72 36.15
CA MET A 940 12.50 15.85 35.07
C MET A 940 12.09 16.91 34.04
N ASN A 941 10.82 16.94 33.63
CA ASN A 941 10.34 17.88 32.63
C ASN A 941 10.43 19.32 33.13
N LEU A 942 10.03 19.60 34.38
CA LEU A 942 10.11 20.94 35.00
C LEU A 942 11.55 21.45 35.12
N VAL A 943 12.51 20.62 35.55
CA VAL A 943 13.94 20.98 35.59
C VAL A 943 14.43 21.40 34.20
N VAL A 944 14.16 20.59 33.17
CA VAL A 944 14.63 20.84 31.80
C VAL A 944 13.94 22.06 31.17
N HIS A 945 12.64 22.26 31.40
CA HIS A 945 11.89 23.40 30.86
C HIS A 945 12.28 24.72 31.53
N THR A 946 12.63 24.72 32.83
CA THR A 946 13.21 25.90 33.51
C THR A 946 14.46 26.40 32.79
N LEU A 947 15.38 25.48 32.46
CA LEU A 947 16.62 25.80 31.74
C LEU A 947 16.36 26.18 30.27
N MET A 948 15.45 25.49 29.59
CA MET A 948 15.11 25.75 28.18
C MET A 948 14.44 27.12 27.99
N TYR A 949 13.40 27.44 28.76
CA TYR A 949 12.72 28.72 28.68
C TYR A 949 13.60 29.87 29.19
N GLY A 950 14.44 29.63 30.20
CA GLY A 950 15.49 30.57 30.61
C GLY A 950 16.45 30.92 29.47
N TYR A 951 16.96 29.92 28.76
CA TYR A 951 17.80 30.12 27.56
C TYR A 951 17.08 30.91 26.46
N TYR A 952 15.80 30.60 26.18
CA TYR A 952 15.02 31.35 25.18
C TYR A 952 14.67 32.77 25.62
N ALA A 953 14.42 33.04 26.90
CA ALA A 953 14.23 34.38 27.45
C ALA A 953 15.49 35.25 27.29
N LEU A 954 16.66 34.72 27.68
CA LEU A 954 17.96 35.39 27.52
C LEU A 954 18.28 35.66 26.04
N ARG A 955 17.99 34.70 25.16
CA ARG A 955 18.13 34.88 23.70
C ARG A 955 17.17 35.95 23.15
N ALA A 956 15.94 36.02 23.65
CA ALA A 956 14.98 37.06 23.27
C ALA A 956 15.38 38.46 23.77
N LEU A 957 16.15 38.53 24.87
CA LEU A 957 16.81 39.75 25.34
C LEU A 957 18.00 40.20 24.47
N GLN A 958 18.44 39.42 23.47
CA GLN A 958 19.70 39.59 22.72
C GLN A 958 20.99 39.45 23.56
N ILE A 959 20.92 38.78 24.70
CA ILE A 959 22.15 38.34 25.39
C ILE A 959 22.81 37.27 24.51
N TYR A 960 24.10 37.44 24.21
CA TYR A 960 24.87 36.45 23.45
C TYR A 960 25.18 35.25 24.34
N ILE A 961 24.80 34.05 23.90
CA ILE A 961 24.95 32.80 24.64
C ILE A 961 25.81 31.85 23.80
N PRO A 962 26.90 31.28 24.34
CA PRO A 962 27.75 30.36 23.59
C PRO A 962 26.99 29.09 23.18
N ARG A 963 27.31 28.55 22.00
CA ARG A 963 26.67 27.36 21.40
C ARG A 963 26.69 26.13 22.33
N GLN A 964 27.67 26.04 23.22
CA GLN A 964 27.79 25.00 24.26
C GLN A 964 26.55 24.91 25.16
N ILE A 965 25.92 26.04 25.53
CA ILE A 965 24.72 26.04 26.38
C ILE A 965 23.50 25.55 25.59
N ALA A 966 23.40 25.89 24.31
CA ALA A 966 22.36 25.35 23.44
C ALA A 966 22.49 23.82 23.26
N MET A 967 23.74 23.32 23.13
CA MET A 967 24.03 21.88 23.12
C MET A 967 23.64 21.24 24.45
N LEU A 968 24.05 21.82 25.59
CA LEU A 968 23.72 21.34 26.94
C LEU A 968 22.22 21.19 27.16
N VAL A 969 21.41 22.19 26.79
CA VAL A 969 19.94 22.11 26.90
C VAL A 969 19.39 20.93 26.08
N THR A 970 19.86 20.73 24.85
CA THR A 970 19.43 19.58 24.03
C THR A 970 19.97 18.23 24.51
N SER A 971 21.16 18.18 25.13
CA SER A 971 21.69 16.97 25.76
C SER A 971 20.86 16.60 26.99
N LEU A 972 20.50 17.57 27.83
CA LEU A 972 19.58 17.37 28.96
C LEU A 972 18.21 16.87 28.48
N GLN A 973 17.71 17.39 27.35
CA GLN A 973 16.47 16.90 26.72
C GLN A 973 16.53 15.45 26.23
N ILE A 974 17.72 14.93 25.87
CA ILE A 974 17.91 13.51 25.54
C ILE A 974 18.08 12.67 26.82
N ILE A 975 18.81 13.17 27.82
CA ILE A 975 19.03 12.49 29.10
C ILE A 975 17.69 12.21 29.82
N GLN A 976 16.77 13.18 29.87
CA GLN A 976 15.42 12.93 30.44
C GLN A 976 14.64 11.82 29.71
N MET A 977 14.88 11.59 28.41
CA MET A 977 14.20 10.54 27.64
C MET A 977 14.82 9.16 27.93
N ILE A 978 16.14 9.09 28.09
CA ILE A 978 16.86 7.86 28.50
C ILE A 978 16.43 7.45 29.92
N PHE A 979 16.39 8.39 30.87
CA PHE A 979 15.87 8.11 32.21
C PHE A 979 14.38 7.76 32.21
N GLY A 980 13.56 8.48 31.43
CA GLY A 980 12.12 8.14 31.27
C GLY A 980 11.90 6.72 30.75
N PHE A 981 12.70 6.28 29.78
CA PHE A 981 12.72 4.90 29.28
C PHE A 981 13.16 3.89 30.36
N TYR A 982 14.24 4.18 31.10
CA TYR A 982 14.74 3.31 32.17
C TYR A 982 13.68 3.09 33.28
N VAL A 983 13.11 4.18 33.81
CA VAL A 983 12.12 4.09 34.90
C VAL A 983 10.82 3.44 34.41
N SER A 984 10.39 3.69 33.17
CA SER A 984 9.24 2.98 32.56
C SER A 984 9.51 1.47 32.41
N SER A 985 10.72 1.08 32.02
CA SER A 985 11.12 -0.32 31.86
C SER A 985 11.24 -1.04 33.19
N TYR A 986 11.73 -0.36 34.23
CA TYR A 986 11.76 -0.86 35.61
C TYR A 986 10.35 -1.14 36.13
N ALA A 987 9.43 -0.18 35.96
CA ALA A 987 8.03 -0.32 36.35
C ALA A 987 7.32 -1.46 35.59
N PHE A 988 7.59 -1.61 34.29
CA PHE A 988 7.07 -2.71 33.48
C PHE A 988 7.61 -4.07 33.94
N HIS A 989 8.91 -4.16 34.29
CA HIS A 989 9.51 -5.36 34.85
C HIS A 989 8.90 -5.74 36.20
N ALA A 990 8.73 -4.78 37.13
CA ALA A 990 8.05 -4.99 38.41
C ALA A 990 6.61 -5.51 38.23
N LYS A 991 5.90 -5.01 37.20
CA LYS A 991 4.56 -5.50 36.85
C LYS A 991 4.57 -6.95 36.34
N LEU A 992 5.60 -7.34 35.58
CA LEU A 992 5.76 -8.71 35.05
C LEU A 992 6.21 -9.72 36.11
N THR A 993 6.99 -9.30 37.11
CA THR A 993 7.40 -10.17 38.23
C THR A 993 6.33 -10.31 39.32
N GLY A 994 5.18 -9.64 39.17
CA GLY A 994 4.05 -9.71 40.11
C GLY A 994 4.19 -8.81 41.34
N ALA A 995 5.15 -7.88 41.35
CA ALA A 995 5.29 -6.92 42.44
C ALA A 995 4.15 -5.88 42.43
N TYR A 996 3.83 -5.33 43.60
CA TYR A 996 2.84 -4.26 43.71
C TYR A 996 3.33 -2.99 43.01
N CYS A 997 2.54 -2.49 42.06
CA CYS A 997 2.89 -1.34 41.23
C CYS A 997 1.62 -0.64 40.73
N ASP A 998 1.40 0.61 41.15
CA ASP A 998 0.16 1.39 40.94
C ASP A 998 0.12 2.05 39.54
N ILE A 999 0.12 1.19 38.52
CA ILE A 999 0.15 1.57 37.11
C ILE A 999 -0.76 0.63 36.31
N PRO A 1000 -1.77 1.13 35.57
CA PRO A 1000 -2.53 0.33 34.62
C PRO A 1000 -1.66 -0.13 33.45
N MET A 1001 -1.69 -1.43 33.12
CA MET A 1001 -0.83 -2.01 32.07
C MET A 1001 -0.96 -1.30 30.72
N LYS A 1002 -2.18 -0.89 30.36
CA LYS A 1002 -2.47 -0.10 29.14
C LYS A 1002 -1.67 1.22 29.10
N THR A 1003 -1.55 1.91 30.24
CA THR A 1003 -0.85 3.20 30.32
C THR A 1003 0.67 3.03 30.45
N ALA A 1004 1.14 1.94 31.07
CA ALA A 1004 2.56 1.57 31.03
C ALA A 1004 3.04 1.34 29.59
N THR A 1005 2.30 0.53 28.82
CA THR A 1005 2.59 0.29 27.39
C THR A 1005 2.52 1.58 26.57
N PHE A 1006 1.51 2.44 26.78
CA PHE A 1006 1.39 3.70 26.07
C PHE A 1006 2.57 4.65 26.37
N GLY A 1007 2.94 4.81 27.65
CA GLY A 1007 4.09 5.62 28.06
C GLY A 1007 5.41 5.13 27.46
N PHE A 1008 5.65 3.82 27.46
CA PHE A 1008 6.84 3.22 26.83
C PHE A 1008 7.00 3.66 25.36
N PHE A 1009 5.95 3.55 24.54
CA PHE A 1009 6.01 3.97 23.15
C PHE A 1009 6.22 5.48 22.98
N VAL A 1010 5.57 6.32 23.80
CA VAL A 1010 5.77 7.79 23.77
C VAL A 1010 7.23 8.16 24.01
N TYR A 1011 7.88 7.55 25.02
CA TYR A 1011 9.29 7.84 25.33
C TYR A 1011 10.26 7.34 24.25
N VAL A 1012 10.02 6.19 23.63
CA VAL A 1012 10.83 5.71 22.49
C VAL A 1012 10.72 6.65 21.29
N ILE A 1013 9.51 7.11 20.95
CA ILE A 1013 9.27 8.04 19.84
C ILE A 1013 9.97 9.39 20.11
N PHE A 1014 9.82 9.95 21.31
CA PHE A 1014 10.49 11.20 21.67
C PHE A 1014 12.02 11.07 21.66
N PHE A 1015 12.59 9.99 22.20
CA PHE A 1015 14.03 9.74 22.15
C PHE A 1015 14.58 9.77 20.72
N LEU A 1016 13.94 9.05 19.78
CA LEU A 1016 14.36 9.00 18.38
C LEU A 1016 14.29 10.39 17.70
N LEU A 1017 13.21 11.14 17.94
CA LEU A 1017 13.04 12.47 17.34
C LEU A 1017 14.04 13.51 17.90
N PHE A 1018 14.32 13.50 19.21
CA PHE A 1018 15.32 14.39 19.82
C PHE A 1018 16.77 14.00 19.45
N ALA A 1019 17.08 12.71 19.35
CA ALA A 1019 18.37 12.23 18.85
C ALA A 1019 18.62 12.69 17.40
N ASN A 1020 17.63 12.54 16.52
CA ASN A 1020 17.69 13.03 15.13
C ASN A 1020 17.89 14.56 15.05
N LEU A 1021 17.22 15.33 15.92
CA LEU A 1021 17.44 16.78 16.03
C LEU A 1021 18.90 17.12 16.39
N PHE A 1022 19.47 16.42 17.38
CA PHE A 1022 20.84 16.66 17.86
C PHE A 1022 21.91 16.31 16.80
N ILE A 1023 21.76 15.16 16.13
CA ILE A 1023 22.65 14.71 15.06
C ILE A 1023 22.71 15.74 13.92
N ASN A 1024 21.55 16.27 13.49
CA ASN A 1024 21.49 17.24 12.40
C ASN A 1024 22.03 18.62 12.80
N ASN A 1025 21.63 19.16 13.96
CA ASN A 1025 21.95 20.54 14.34
C ASN A 1025 23.37 20.73 14.90
N TYR A 1026 23.99 19.68 15.44
CA TYR A 1026 25.31 19.78 16.07
C TYR A 1026 26.36 18.92 15.37
N ILE A 1027 26.15 17.61 15.29
CA ILE A 1027 27.18 16.68 14.75
C ILE A 1027 27.44 16.94 13.26
N ARG A 1028 26.39 16.93 12.42
CA ARG A 1028 26.52 17.24 10.97
C ARG A 1028 26.99 18.68 10.72
N SER A 1029 26.61 19.63 11.59
CA SER A 1029 27.09 21.01 11.51
C SER A 1029 28.58 21.15 11.83
N MET A 1030 29.10 20.42 12.84
CA MET A 1030 30.53 20.38 13.14
C MET A 1030 31.32 19.75 11.99
N SER A 1031 30.85 18.63 11.42
CA SER A 1031 31.48 18.02 10.25
C SER A 1031 31.56 19.01 9.06
N LYS A 1032 30.50 19.76 8.79
CA LYS A 1032 30.47 20.77 7.72
C LYS A 1032 31.41 21.95 8.01
N ALA A 1033 31.45 22.44 9.25
CA ALA A 1033 32.36 23.51 9.65
C ALA A 1033 33.85 23.09 9.61
N TRP A 1034 34.15 21.86 10.04
CA TRP A 1034 35.49 21.28 9.99
C TRP A 1034 35.99 21.11 8.55
N LYS A 1035 35.12 20.66 7.62
CA LYS A 1035 35.44 20.60 6.18
C LYS A 1035 35.71 21.97 5.54
N LEU A 1036 35.06 23.05 6.00
CA LEU A 1036 35.44 24.40 5.59
C LEU A 1036 36.79 24.81 6.20
N SER A 1037 36.99 24.55 7.50
CA SER A 1037 38.23 24.89 8.21
C SER A 1037 39.46 24.27 7.55
N SER A 1038 39.44 22.97 7.25
CA SER A 1038 40.56 22.30 6.57
C SER A 1038 40.82 22.85 5.17
N SER A 1039 39.77 23.21 4.42
CA SER A 1039 39.90 23.87 3.10
C SER A 1039 40.45 25.31 3.17
N SER A 1040 40.35 25.97 4.32
CA SER A 1040 40.93 27.31 4.53
C SER A 1040 42.41 27.25 4.93
N SER A 1041 42.79 26.27 5.76
CA SER A 1041 44.18 26.06 6.18
C SER A 1041 45.11 25.75 4.99
N SER A 1042 44.63 24.96 4.02
CA SER A 1042 45.41 24.64 2.81
C SER A 1042 45.52 25.80 1.81
N LYS A 1043 44.76 26.89 2.00
CA LYS A 1043 44.88 28.13 1.22
C LYS A 1043 45.78 29.18 1.87
N SER A 1044 45.78 29.30 3.21
CA SER A 1044 46.64 30.28 3.89
C SER A 1044 48.13 30.01 3.66
N LEU A 1045 48.55 28.74 3.64
CA LEU A 1045 49.95 28.34 3.50
C LEU A 1045 50.53 28.44 2.06
N LYS A 1046 49.79 29.00 1.10
CA LYS A 1046 50.21 29.13 -0.32
C LYS A 1046 50.23 30.57 -0.85
N SER A 1047 50.22 31.57 0.02
CA SER A 1047 50.10 32.99 -0.37
C SER A 1047 51.26 33.91 0.07
N SER A 1048 52.33 33.36 0.65
CA SER A 1048 53.45 34.12 1.23
C SER A 1048 54.70 34.16 0.35
N LEU A 1049 54.57 34.67 -0.88
CA LEU A 1049 55.68 35.02 -1.78
C LEU A 1049 55.25 36.25 -2.61
N PRO A 1050 55.88 37.44 -2.45
CA PRO A 1050 55.38 38.68 -3.05
C PRO A 1050 55.78 38.84 -4.52
N THR A 1051 54.92 39.49 -5.31
CA THR A 1051 55.27 40.03 -6.64
C THR A 1051 55.01 41.55 -6.68
N PRO A 1052 55.83 42.34 -7.41
CA PRO A 1052 55.99 43.76 -7.10
C PRO A 1052 55.15 44.71 -8.00
N ALA A 1053 53.82 44.60 -7.98
CA ALA A 1053 52.97 45.47 -8.81
C ALA A 1053 51.51 45.70 -8.34
N GLU A 1054 51.27 46.14 -7.09
CA GLU A 1054 49.98 46.75 -6.73
C GLU A 1054 50.07 47.62 -5.46
N HIS A 1055 50.59 48.85 -5.59
CA HIS A 1055 50.88 49.75 -4.45
C HIS A 1055 50.16 51.11 -4.51
N ASP A 1056 48.98 51.18 -5.14
CA ASP A 1056 48.11 52.37 -5.06
C ASP A 1056 46.60 52.07 -5.23
N LYS A 1057 45.89 51.90 -4.11
CA LYS A 1057 44.68 52.70 -3.76
C LYS A 1057 44.02 52.24 -2.45
N MET A 1058 43.94 53.17 -1.49
CA MET A 1058 43.17 52.98 -0.25
C MET A 1058 41.68 53.31 -0.42
N GLY A 1059 40.84 52.53 0.28
CA GLY A 1059 39.79 53.07 1.13
C GLY A 1059 38.39 53.31 0.53
N LYS A 1060 37.39 52.98 1.37
CA LYS A 1060 35.92 52.95 1.20
C LYS A 1060 35.38 51.52 0.96
N GLN A 1061 34.35 51.05 1.68
CA GLN A 1061 33.66 51.64 2.83
C GLN A 1061 33.04 50.54 3.71
N LEU A 1062 32.92 50.87 5.01
CA LEU A 1062 32.15 50.24 6.10
C LEU A 1062 31.09 49.19 5.73
#